data_AF-A0A2N8KX21-F1
#
_entry.id   AF-A0A2N8KX21-F1
#
_cell.length_a   1.000
_cell.length_b   1.000
_cell.length_c   1.000
_cell.angle_alpha   90.00
_cell.angle_beta   90.00
_cell.angle_gamma   90.00
#
_symmetry.space_group_name_H-M   'P 1'
#
loop_
_entity.id
_entity.type
_entity.pdbx_description
1 polymer ?
#
loop_
_entity_poly.entity_id
_entity_poly.type
_entity_poly.pdbx_seq_one_letter_code
_entity_poly.pdbx_strand_id
1 'polypeptide(L)'
;MKADLTRSTDRPDQHYRAVRMQQGRVQLDAEWNEQQDILNRRIETETVDSLGAGAAVPIDAAGFLLTGAGENISISAGRCYVQGLLCEAATGQTLITQPGLASAISPVLPTQPAGQSLLALPPAQAAPLSQIRVYNAAGAAVAPSEGVYIGYVEAWLRHITPLEAPHIREVALGLPDTSTRDQLVWQVKLLRAGDVSTSLNCLSVEPWASFSQAPDGRMAARAEPTVPPKDPCLLTPEAGYRRLENQLYRVEIHDDGSISGKPRFKWSRDNGSIVSRVTRWLGEPTANEFEVASLGRDAVLAIQAGSWIEFYSELHEQTGQPGTLVQVLKTAGNVVTVDLSSKTGPLDKGLFSVNPRVRRWEGWGQINPAAPNTNTGWVELEDGVELKFAPGRYRIGDFWQIPARTATANIEWPLDSADKPRFLAPLGVLRAFARLAVLRYQGNQWTRLHDCRQLFPSLSELRNLVYVGGDGQQIAPNPIAPAPVPLPRPLEVAVFNGQFPVAGARVRFTASHGQLPGGGLVAEVDTGPDGLASVSWSLSPTVLSQTCSAELLEAGAPAAGKFNRIHFNASLLTAAQVAYDPSNCAEAQAAQVHTVQDAIDALCKRGHGGGCSKTVGEGGDFATLDEAIERLINEKQRDLVLCLLPGDHHFKDSIDVQAPSGTRLHVHGAGQASRLFVQEQEFNLFNFASVELDQFELVWSESWASLRIEGCSQVRLSRLGLSGFTPKGLSLLQIAGASALEISSCRIKAYTGEGLPARLKQVFELLPDFKPLQSSFEVKEGRVFEPLDLRVAEAYAQLSAAQRKSLGAQIANYLRMADTGALALAPEEREALQQFQRELQDEQVPAQQLLATLERWRVGVLLSQGGSALTLADARADTLLADNLFHGQLALYGDASLPEFPQALFQGLSQALKAGRVSLAHGNGRLRLRNNRLRGVRLADEWVQRIDSLIKNGGVLDGCYRSLVGDANIASALSLDLLAYELSLSTTAFERNDDVGVVIADQGKYLGNFAHNDFRLFAFGHVPEKFGNGPLNIVAA
;
A
#
# COMPACT_ATOMS: atom_id res chain seq x y z
N MET A 1 28.55 -27.65 -20.58
CA MET A 1 28.99 -29.05 -20.79
C MET A 1 29.53 -29.26 -22.21
N LYS A 2 30.68 -29.93 -22.37
CA LYS A 2 31.29 -30.34 -23.67
C LYS A 2 31.55 -31.85 -23.67
N ALA A 3 30.48 -32.64 -23.57
CA ALA A 3 30.52 -34.09 -23.57
C ALA A 3 29.99 -34.65 -24.90
N ASP A 4 30.36 -35.89 -25.21
CA ASP A 4 29.82 -36.64 -26.34
C ASP A 4 28.38 -37.06 -26.00
N LEU A 5 27.40 -36.47 -26.69
CA LEU A 5 25.97 -36.54 -26.38
C LEU A 5 25.16 -36.68 -27.67
N THR A 6 24.02 -37.36 -27.59
CA THR A 6 23.13 -37.53 -28.76
C THR A 6 22.43 -36.22 -29.15
N ARG A 7 21.92 -35.49 -28.14
CA ARG A 7 21.28 -34.16 -28.23
C ARG A 7 20.93 -33.63 -26.83
N SER A 8 20.68 -32.33 -26.73
CA SER A 8 20.00 -31.72 -25.59
C SER A 8 18.56 -31.38 -25.98
N THR A 9 17.59 -31.81 -25.16
CA THR A 9 16.15 -31.75 -25.48
C THR A 9 15.31 -30.86 -24.56
N ASP A 10 15.87 -30.27 -23.49
CA ASP A 10 15.08 -29.35 -22.64
C ASP A 10 14.51 -28.20 -23.49
N ARG A 11 13.20 -27.98 -23.34
CA ARG A 11 12.42 -26.93 -24.00
C ARG A 11 11.67 -26.16 -22.91
N PRO A 12 12.30 -25.16 -22.27
CA PRO A 12 11.69 -24.42 -21.18
C PRO A 12 10.36 -23.75 -21.55
N ASP A 13 10.17 -23.38 -22.81
CA ASP A 13 8.96 -22.75 -23.36
C ASP A 13 7.77 -23.71 -23.52
N GLN A 14 8.00 -25.03 -23.46
CA GLN A 14 6.96 -26.05 -23.52
C GLN A 14 6.48 -26.51 -22.14
N HIS A 15 7.10 -26.00 -21.06
CA HIS A 15 6.71 -26.27 -19.67
C HIS A 15 6.65 -27.76 -19.28
N TYR A 16 7.53 -28.60 -19.84
CA TYR A 16 7.66 -29.99 -19.41
C TYR A 16 8.11 -30.08 -17.95
N ARG A 17 7.48 -30.99 -17.19
CA ARG A 17 7.71 -31.18 -15.75
C ARG A 17 8.53 -32.43 -15.41
N ALA A 18 8.49 -33.45 -16.26
CA ALA A 18 9.23 -34.69 -16.07
C ALA A 18 9.31 -35.48 -17.37
N VAL A 19 10.38 -36.26 -17.52
CA VAL A 19 10.54 -37.28 -18.54
C VAL A 19 9.96 -38.60 -18.03
N ARG A 20 9.19 -39.30 -18.87
CA ARG A 20 8.53 -40.57 -18.51
C ARG A 20 9.08 -41.72 -19.34
N MET A 21 9.88 -42.57 -18.70
CA MET A 21 10.37 -43.80 -19.32
C MET A 21 9.20 -44.76 -19.59
N GLN A 22 9.17 -45.33 -20.79
CA GLN A 22 8.15 -46.29 -21.20
C GLN A 22 8.72 -47.70 -21.25
N GLN A 23 7.93 -48.68 -20.81
CA GLN A 23 8.32 -50.08 -20.84
C GLN A 23 8.59 -50.53 -22.28
N GLY A 24 9.71 -51.24 -22.48
CA GLY A 24 10.10 -51.79 -23.78
C GLY A 24 10.67 -50.77 -24.77
N ARG A 25 10.91 -49.52 -24.36
CA ARG A 25 11.59 -48.50 -25.18
C ARG A 25 13.08 -48.41 -24.83
N VAL A 26 13.87 -48.02 -25.84
CA VAL A 26 15.31 -47.72 -25.68
C VAL A 26 15.45 -46.45 -24.84
N GLN A 27 16.39 -46.45 -23.89
CA GLN A 27 16.76 -45.26 -23.14
C GLN A 27 17.96 -44.59 -23.79
N LEU A 28 17.90 -43.27 -23.98
CA LEU A 28 19.02 -42.46 -24.44
C LEU A 28 19.55 -41.59 -23.31
N ASP A 29 20.77 -41.11 -23.47
CA ASP A 29 21.40 -40.11 -22.60
C ASP A 29 20.55 -38.82 -22.54
N ALA A 30 19.94 -38.44 -23.66
CA ALA A 30 19.14 -37.22 -23.77
C ALA A 30 17.99 -37.15 -22.75
N GLU A 31 17.28 -38.26 -22.51
CA GLU A 31 16.15 -38.29 -21.58
C GLU A 31 16.57 -38.12 -20.11
N TRP A 32 17.73 -38.67 -19.73
CA TRP A 32 18.27 -38.49 -18.38
C TRP A 32 18.78 -37.07 -18.16
N ASN A 33 19.49 -36.53 -19.15
CA ASN A 33 20.00 -35.16 -19.10
C ASN A 33 18.83 -34.15 -19.04
N GLU A 34 17.81 -34.31 -19.88
CA GLU A 34 16.63 -33.45 -19.87
C GLU A 34 15.89 -33.52 -18.52
N GLN A 35 15.73 -34.69 -17.93
CA GLN A 35 15.11 -34.81 -16.61
C GLN A 35 15.91 -34.05 -15.54
N GLN A 36 17.24 -34.08 -15.59
CA GLN A 36 18.08 -33.33 -14.65
C GLN A 36 18.00 -31.82 -14.90
N ASP A 37 18.03 -31.39 -16.16
CA ASP A 37 17.91 -29.98 -16.54
C ASP A 37 16.56 -29.39 -16.08
N ILE A 38 15.46 -30.13 -16.27
CA ILE A 38 14.12 -29.74 -15.77
C ILE A 38 14.12 -29.56 -14.25
N LEU A 39 14.78 -30.45 -13.50
CA LEU A 39 14.84 -30.38 -12.03
C LEU A 39 15.70 -29.21 -11.56
N ASN A 40 16.90 -29.05 -12.13
CA ASN A 40 17.81 -27.96 -11.80
C ASN A 40 17.14 -26.61 -12.06
N ARG A 41 16.60 -26.42 -13.26
CA ARG A 41 15.86 -25.20 -13.63
C ARG A 41 14.72 -24.91 -12.67
N ARG A 42 13.96 -25.94 -12.25
CA ARG A 42 12.89 -25.77 -11.26
C ARG A 42 13.43 -25.30 -9.91
N ILE A 43 14.47 -25.94 -9.38
CA ILE A 43 15.06 -25.61 -8.07
C ILE A 43 15.69 -24.21 -8.09
N GLU A 44 16.43 -23.88 -9.15
CA GLU A 44 17.07 -22.57 -9.31
C GLU A 44 16.01 -21.47 -9.44
N THR A 45 14.96 -21.68 -10.25
CA THR A 45 13.85 -20.72 -10.39
C THR A 45 13.10 -20.54 -9.07
N GLU A 46 12.75 -21.64 -8.38
CA GLU A 46 12.08 -21.59 -7.07
C GLU A 46 12.93 -20.83 -6.03
N THR A 47 14.26 -21.01 -6.07
CA THR A 47 15.20 -20.30 -5.20
C THR A 47 15.25 -18.81 -5.53
N VAL A 48 15.28 -18.44 -6.82
CA VAL A 48 15.25 -17.04 -7.27
C VAL A 48 13.94 -16.37 -6.90
N ASP A 49 12.80 -17.03 -7.12
CA ASP A 49 11.47 -16.47 -6.80
C ASP A 49 11.27 -16.31 -5.29
N SER A 50 11.91 -17.15 -4.48
CA SER A 50 11.81 -17.11 -3.02
C SER A 50 12.80 -16.13 -2.36
N LEU A 51 14.04 -16.07 -2.84
CA LEU A 51 15.13 -15.33 -2.21
C LEU A 51 15.56 -14.07 -2.98
N GLY A 52 15.05 -13.90 -4.21
CA GLY A 52 15.45 -12.85 -5.14
C GLY A 52 16.66 -13.22 -5.99
N ALA A 53 16.91 -12.43 -7.04
CA ALA A 53 18.04 -12.60 -7.95
C ALA A 53 19.38 -12.03 -7.40
N GLY A 54 19.37 -11.45 -6.20
CA GLY A 54 20.55 -10.86 -5.55
C GLY A 54 21.43 -11.89 -4.83
N ALA A 55 22.33 -11.39 -3.98
CA ALA A 55 23.14 -12.23 -3.10
C ALA A 55 22.31 -12.57 -1.85
N ALA A 56 21.58 -13.68 -1.88
CA ALA A 56 20.77 -14.10 -0.75
C ALA A 56 21.60 -14.97 0.20
N VAL A 57 21.72 -14.56 1.45
CA VAL A 57 22.64 -15.17 2.42
C VAL A 57 21.86 -15.59 3.68
N PRO A 58 21.83 -16.89 4.02
CA PRO A 58 21.13 -17.35 5.21
C PRO A 58 21.84 -16.86 6.47
N ILE A 59 21.10 -16.28 7.42
CA ILE A 59 21.68 -15.67 8.64
C ILE A 59 22.50 -16.68 9.45
N ASP A 60 22.00 -17.91 9.63
CA ASP A 60 22.67 -18.93 10.45
C ASP A 60 23.93 -19.53 9.81
N ALA A 61 24.16 -19.24 8.53
CA ALA A 61 25.34 -19.66 7.80
C ALA A 61 25.85 -18.50 6.94
N ALA A 62 25.89 -17.28 7.49
CA ALA A 62 26.14 -16.06 6.72
C ALA A 62 27.56 -15.99 6.13
N GLY A 63 27.70 -16.38 4.87
CA GLY A 63 28.97 -16.38 4.15
C GLY A 63 29.24 -15.11 3.34
N PHE A 64 30.43 -15.04 2.76
CA PHE A 64 30.80 -14.06 1.74
C PHE A 64 30.82 -12.60 2.20
N LEU A 65 30.90 -12.32 3.51
CA LEU A 65 31.15 -10.97 4.01
C LEU A 65 32.54 -10.54 3.56
N LEU A 66 32.60 -9.41 2.86
CA LEU A 66 33.86 -8.79 2.48
C LEU A 66 34.30 -7.81 3.56
N THR A 67 35.48 -8.03 4.13
CA THR A 67 36.07 -7.12 5.13
C THR A 67 37.45 -6.69 4.66
N GLY A 68 37.69 -5.38 4.65
CA GLY A 68 39.00 -4.84 4.33
C GLY A 68 40.03 -5.26 5.39
N ALA A 69 41.14 -5.87 4.95
CA ALA A 69 42.21 -6.39 5.79
C ALA A 69 43.56 -5.85 5.30
N GLY A 70 43.68 -4.52 5.27
CA GLY A 70 44.86 -3.82 4.76
C GLY A 70 45.01 -3.95 3.25
N GLU A 71 46.10 -4.57 2.79
CA GLU A 71 46.40 -4.73 1.35
C GLU A 71 45.57 -5.86 0.67
N ASN A 72 44.68 -6.51 1.42
CA ASN A 72 43.83 -7.60 0.95
C ASN A 72 42.39 -7.47 1.51
N ILE A 73 41.49 -8.34 1.05
CA ILE A 73 40.10 -8.40 1.49
C ILE A 73 39.80 -9.83 1.94
N SER A 74 39.26 -9.99 3.15
CA SER A 74 38.80 -11.27 3.68
C SER A 74 37.38 -11.59 3.18
N ILE A 75 37.12 -12.87 2.92
CA ILE A 75 35.82 -13.45 2.59
C ILE A 75 35.42 -14.37 3.76
N SER A 76 34.26 -14.13 4.38
CA SER A 76 33.78 -15.00 5.48
C SER A 76 33.33 -16.37 4.98
N ALA A 77 33.50 -17.38 5.84
CA ALA A 77 32.92 -18.72 5.64
C ALA A 77 31.39 -18.67 5.73
N GLY A 78 30.72 -19.57 5.00
CA GLY A 78 29.27 -19.73 5.02
C GLY A 78 28.69 -19.98 3.62
N ARG A 79 27.41 -19.63 3.45
CA ARG A 79 26.63 -19.87 2.23
C ARG A 79 26.14 -18.57 1.60
N CYS A 80 25.99 -18.56 0.29
CA CYS A 80 25.35 -17.49 -0.48
C CYS A 80 24.66 -18.10 -1.70
N TYR A 81 23.41 -17.75 -1.94
CA TYR A 81 22.70 -18.08 -3.18
C TYR A 81 22.87 -16.93 -4.17
N VAL A 82 23.26 -17.26 -5.40
CA VAL A 82 23.54 -16.30 -6.48
C VAL A 82 22.69 -16.70 -7.67
N GLN A 83 21.60 -15.97 -7.92
CA GLN A 83 20.58 -16.31 -8.95
C GLN A 83 20.18 -17.81 -8.94
N GLY A 84 19.92 -18.35 -7.75
CA GLY A 84 19.52 -19.75 -7.56
C GLY A 84 20.68 -20.74 -7.34
N LEU A 85 21.93 -20.36 -7.63
CA LEU A 85 23.10 -21.23 -7.42
C LEU A 85 23.64 -21.11 -5.98
N LEU A 86 23.74 -22.23 -5.27
CA LEU A 86 24.27 -22.30 -3.90
C LEU A 86 25.82 -22.26 -3.88
N CYS A 87 26.40 -21.12 -3.52
CA CYS A 87 27.82 -20.98 -3.28
C CYS A 87 28.16 -21.26 -1.80
N GLU A 88 29.13 -22.15 -1.56
CA GLU A 88 29.60 -22.47 -0.21
C GLU A 88 31.09 -22.14 -0.05
N ALA A 89 31.41 -21.34 0.98
CA ALA A 89 32.76 -21.07 1.44
C ALA A 89 33.00 -21.79 2.77
N ALA A 90 33.64 -22.95 2.73
CA ALA A 90 33.81 -23.81 3.92
C ALA A 90 34.66 -23.18 5.03
N THR A 91 35.60 -22.31 4.68
CA THR A 91 36.50 -21.62 5.61
C THR A 91 36.64 -20.14 5.23
N GLY A 92 37.09 -19.31 6.17
CA GLY A 92 37.41 -17.91 5.87
C GLY A 92 38.66 -17.82 5.00
N GLN A 93 38.62 -16.99 3.96
CA GLN A 93 39.69 -16.88 2.95
C GLN A 93 39.94 -15.42 2.58
N THR A 94 40.85 -15.16 1.65
CA THR A 94 41.07 -13.82 1.08
C THR A 94 40.77 -13.82 -0.41
N LEU A 95 40.58 -12.63 -1.00
CA LEU A 95 40.32 -12.50 -2.44
C LEU A 95 41.39 -13.15 -3.33
N ILE A 96 42.65 -13.20 -2.91
CA ILE A 96 43.73 -13.82 -3.72
C ILE A 96 43.99 -15.29 -3.38
N THR A 97 43.38 -15.79 -2.30
CA THR A 97 43.54 -17.20 -1.84
C THR A 97 42.23 -17.99 -1.91
N GLN A 98 41.19 -17.42 -2.51
CA GLN A 98 39.88 -18.03 -2.62
C GLN A 98 39.91 -19.28 -3.52
N PRO A 99 38.98 -20.24 -3.34
CA PRO A 99 38.97 -21.44 -4.15
C PRO A 99 38.61 -21.08 -5.58
N GLY A 100 39.17 -21.81 -6.54
CA GLY A 100 38.92 -21.54 -7.95
C GLY A 100 39.60 -20.28 -8.50
N LEU A 101 40.45 -19.58 -7.75
CA LEU A 101 41.31 -18.52 -8.26
C LEU A 101 42.78 -18.87 -7.98
N ALA A 102 43.57 -19.14 -9.01
CA ALA A 102 45.00 -19.40 -8.86
C ALA A 102 45.70 -18.16 -8.26
N SER A 103 46.70 -18.40 -7.42
CA SER A 103 47.35 -17.36 -6.63
C SER A 103 48.05 -16.27 -7.45
N ALA A 104 48.34 -16.52 -8.73
CA ALA A 104 48.90 -15.51 -9.64
C ALA A 104 47.81 -14.66 -10.34
N ILE A 105 46.53 -15.00 -10.25
CA ILE A 105 45.45 -14.26 -10.93
C ILE A 105 45.05 -13.05 -10.08
N SER A 106 44.96 -11.88 -10.71
CA SER A 106 44.36 -10.70 -10.08
C SER A 106 42.85 -10.87 -9.95
N PRO A 107 42.24 -10.65 -8.77
CA PRO A 107 40.79 -10.65 -8.60
C PRO A 107 40.12 -9.36 -9.10
N VAL A 108 40.89 -8.43 -9.68
CA VAL A 108 40.40 -7.13 -10.16
C VAL A 108 40.17 -7.19 -11.66
N LEU A 109 38.97 -6.79 -12.10
CA LEU A 109 38.68 -6.64 -13.53
C LEU A 109 39.54 -5.53 -14.13
N PRO A 110 40.11 -5.74 -15.33
CA PRO A 110 40.86 -4.69 -16.01
C PRO A 110 39.97 -3.51 -16.36
N THR A 111 40.49 -2.29 -16.17
CA THR A 111 39.78 -1.05 -16.50
C THR A 111 39.94 -0.65 -17.97
N GLN A 112 40.86 -1.29 -18.69
CA GLN A 112 41.21 -0.96 -20.08
C GLN A 112 41.49 -2.23 -20.93
N PRO A 113 40.93 -2.32 -22.16
CA PRO A 113 39.83 -1.49 -22.69
C PRO A 113 38.57 -1.52 -21.82
N ALA A 114 37.76 -0.46 -21.91
CA ALA A 114 36.51 -0.35 -21.19
C ALA A 114 35.52 -1.47 -21.57
N GLY A 115 34.76 -1.97 -20.61
CA GLY A 115 33.73 -3.01 -20.84
C GLY A 115 34.22 -4.45 -20.75
N GLN A 116 35.44 -4.71 -20.26
CA GLN A 116 35.89 -6.07 -20.00
C GLN A 116 35.07 -6.76 -18.90
N SER A 117 34.69 -8.00 -19.19
CA SER A 117 33.92 -8.85 -18.28
C SER A 117 34.72 -10.01 -17.67
N LEU A 118 36.00 -10.15 -18.05
CA LEU A 118 36.88 -11.25 -17.68
C LEU A 118 38.10 -10.76 -16.93
N LEU A 119 38.67 -11.64 -16.10
CA LEU A 119 39.95 -11.35 -15.44
C LEU A 119 41.09 -11.43 -16.47
N ALA A 120 42.15 -10.67 -16.26
CA ALA A 120 43.34 -10.75 -17.10
C ALA A 120 44.08 -12.07 -16.87
N LEU A 121 44.58 -12.68 -17.96
CA LEU A 121 45.57 -13.75 -17.86
C LEU A 121 46.85 -13.20 -17.20
N PRO A 122 47.41 -13.90 -16.21
CA PRO A 122 48.69 -13.48 -15.64
C PRO A 122 49.81 -13.69 -16.69
N PRO A 123 50.88 -12.89 -16.64
CA PRO A 123 52.10 -13.14 -17.40
C PRO A 123 52.62 -14.57 -17.19
N ALA A 124 53.25 -15.15 -18.21
CA ALA A 124 53.70 -16.54 -18.20
C ALA A 124 54.65 -16.91 -17.04
N GLN A 125 55.39 -15.94 -16.51
CA GLN A 125 56.32 -16.10 -15.38
C GLN A 125 55.85 -15.37 -14.11
N ALA A 126 54.57 -15.08 -13.97
CA ALA A 126 54.02 -14.40 -12.80
C ALA A 126 54.17 -15.24 -11.52
N ALA A 127 54.72 -14.62 -10.47
CA ALA A 127 54.77 -15.21 -9.15
C ALA A 127 53.39 -15.14 -8.45
N PRO A 128 53.12 -16.01 -7.46
CA PRO A 128 51.95 -15.89 -6.60
C PRO A 128 51.84 -14.50 -5.97
N LEU A 129 50.64 -13.92 -5.99
CA LEU A 129 50.34 -12.65 -5.37
C LEU A 129 50.26 -12.81 -3.84
N SER A 130 50.91 -11.90 -3.10
CA SER A 130 50.80 -11.79 -1.64
C SER A 130 49.75 -10.78 -1.17
N GLN A 131 49.26 -9.94 -2.09
CA GLN A 131 48.25 -8.91 -1.87
C GLN A 131 47.51 -8.63 -3.18
N ILE A 132 46.43 -7.85 -3.13
CA ILE A 132 45.64 -7.54 -4.33
C ILE A 132 46.45 -6.62 -5.26
N ARG A 133 46.84 -7.13 -6.43
CA ARG A 133 47.62 -6.43 -7.47
C ARG A 133 46.93 -6.56 -8.83
N VAL A 134 47.24 -5.66 -9.76
CA VAL A 134 46.87 -5.76 -11.18
C VAL A 134 48.14 -5.83 -12.04
N TYR A 135 48.06 -6.43 -13.22
CA TYR A 135 49.17 -6.45 -14.17
C TYR A 135 49.10 -5.25 -15.10
N ASN A 136 50.17 -4.46 -15.17
CA ASN A 136 50.28 -3.38 -16.15
C ASN A 136 50.59 -3.92 -17.55
N ALA A 137 50.65 -3.04 -18.56
CA ALA A 137 50.95 -3.44 -19.95
C ALA A 137 52.33 -4.12 -20.13
N ALA A 138 53.27 -3.91 -19.19
CA ALA A 138 54.58 -4.59 -19.19
C ALA A 138 54.55 -5.94 -18.44
N GLY A 139 53.39 -6.37 -17.94
CA GLY A 139 53.23 -7.60 -17.16
C GLY A 139 53.74 -7.51 -15.71
N ALA A 140 54.06 -6.32 -15.20
CA ALA A 140 54.47 -6.16 -13.80
C ALA A 140 53.24 -6.06 -12.88
N ALA A 141 53.29 -6.75 -11.73
CA ALA A 141 52.26 -6.65 -10.70
C ALA A 141 52.38 -5.31 -9.95
N VAL A 142 51.37 -4.45 -10.08
CA VAL A 142 51.31 -3.11 -9.48
C VAL A 142 50.05 -2.96 -8.62
N ALA A 143 50.01 -1.92 -7.78
CA ALA A 143 48.80 -1.57 -7.03
C ALA A 143 47.64 -1.27 -7.99
N PRO A 144 46.40 -1.67 -7.65
CA PRO A 144 45.20 -1.19 -8.35
C PRO A 144 45.13 0.34 -8.30
N SER A 145 44.43 0.96 -9.25
CA SER A 145 44.14 2.40 -9.17
C SER A 145 43.31 2.71 -7.92
N GLU A 146 43.60 3.80 -7.21
CA GLU A 146 42.73 4.24 -6.11
C GLU A 146 41.31 4.50 -6.63
N GLY A 147 40.31 4.21 -5.79
CA GLY A 147 38.92 4.35 -6.20
C GLY A 147 37.93 3.57 -5.34
N VAL A 148 36.68 3.62 -5.79
CA VAL A 148 35.57 2.81 -5.26
C VAL A 148 35.37 1.60 -6.17
N TYR A 149 35.19 0.44 -5.55
CA TYR A 149 35.05 -0.85 -6.21
C TYR A 149 33.78 -1.56 -5.72
N ILE A 150 33.14 -2.29 -6.63
CA ILE A 150 32.09 -3.23 -6.31
C ILE A 150 32.74 -4.59 -6.13
N GLY A 151 32.66 -5.14 -4.92
CA GLY A 151 32.97 -6.54 -4.66
C GLY A 151 31.76 -7.38 -4.99
N TYR A 152 31.91 -8.34 -5.90
CA TYR A 152 30.82 -9.18 -6.37
C TYR A 152 31.25 -10.63 -6.45
N VAL A 153 30.30 -11.55 -6.28
CA VAL A 153 30.49 -12.96 -6.57
C VAL A 153 29.96 -13.27 -7.96
N GLU A 154 30.75 -14.01 -8.71
CA GLU A 154 30.37 -14.67 -9.94
C GLU A 154 30.35 -16.17 -9.68
N ALA A 155 29.23 -16.82 -9.98
CA ALA A 155 29.03 -18.25 -9.84
C ALA A 155 28.67 -18.87 -11.19
N TRP A 156 29.30 -19.99 -11.55
CA TRP A 156 29.06 -20.67 -12.81
C TRP A 156 29.36 -22.16 -12.74
N LEU A 157 28.83 -22.90 -13.70
CA LEU A 157 29.08 -24.34 -13.83
C LEU A 157 30.31 -24.59 -14.71
N ARG A 158 31.33 -25.22 -14.12
CA ARG A 158 32.53 -25.73 -14.81
C ARG A 158 32.31 -27.19 -15.17
N HIS A 159 32.50 -27.52 -16.44
CA HIS A 159 32.48 -28.91 -16.91
C HIS A 159 33.77 -29.63 -16.48
N ILE A 160 33.64 -30.75 -15.78
CA ILE A 160 34.72 -31.58 -15.25
C ILE A 160 34.70 -32.95 -15.92
N THR A 161 35.87 -33.37 -16.40
CA THR A 161 36.12 -34.66 -17.04
C THR A 161 37.11 -35.48 -16.19
N PRO A 162 37.31 -36.76 -16.53
CA PRO A 162 38.35 -37.57 -15.88
C PRO A 162 39.77 -37.03 -16.08
N LEU A 163 39.99 -36.13 -17.05
CA LEU A 163 41.29 -35.49 -17.24
C LEU A 163 41.66 -34.58 -16.09
N GLU A 164 40.70 -33.88 -15.47
CA GLU A 164 40.93 -33.05 -14.28
C GLU A 164 40.67 -33.81 -12.98
N ALA A 165 39.70 -34.73 -12.98
CA ALA A 165 39.27 -35.47 -11.81
C ALA A 165 39.26 -36.99 -12.06
N PRO A 166 40.43 -37.67 -12.02
CA PRO A 166 40.53 -39.09 -12.39
C PRO A 166 39.61 -40.03 -11.61
N HIS A 167 39.21 -39.66 -10.39
CA HIS A 167 38.34 -40.43 -9.52
C HIS A 167 36.88 -40.54 -9.98
N ILE A 168 36.42 -39.70 -10.92
CA ILE A 168 35.03 -39.78 -11.43
C ILE A 168 34.83 -40.94 -12.41
N ARG A 169 35.92 -41.57 -12.84
CA ARG A 169 35.93 -42.64 -13.84
C ARG A 169 35.77 -44.00 -13.18
N GLU A 170 34.98 -44.88 -13.81
CA GLU A 170 34.84 -46.28 -13.40
C GLU A 170 36.12 -47.05 -13.73
N VAL A 171 36.83 -47.46 -12.68
CA VAL A 171 38.11 -48.18 -12.78
C VAL A 171 37.95 -49.55 -13.42
N ALA A 172 36.78 -50.20 -13.25
CA ALA A 172 36.50 -51.53 -13.81
C ALA A 172 36.43 -51.55 -15.34
N LEU A 173 36.20 -50.40 -16.00
CA LEU A 173 36.12 -50.30 -17.46
C LEU A 173 37.49 -50.09 -18.12
N GLY A 174 38.58 -50.01 -17.35
CA GLY A 174 39.95 -50.03 -17.87
C GLY A 174 40.45 -48.70 -18.46
N LEU A 175 39.71 -48.05 -19.37
CA LEU A 175 40.06 -46.76 -20.00
C LEU A 175 38.90 -45.79 -20.40
N PRO A 176 37.69 -46.22 -20.80
CA PRO A 176 36.64 -45.32 -21.27
C PRO A 176 36.10 -44.36 -20.21
N ASP A 177 35.80 -43.13 -20.63
CA ASP A 177 35.05 -42.18 -19.80
C ASP A 177 33.55 -42.45 -19.95
N THR A 178 32.87 -42.65 -18.83
CA THR A 178 31.43 -42.96 -18.80
C THR A 178 30.56 -41.72 -18.63
N SER A 179 31.05 -40.74 -17.86
CA SER A 179 30.27 -39.56 -17.55
C SER A 179 31.16 -38.41 -17.09
N THR A 180 30.62 -37.20 -17.18
CA THR A 180 31.28 -35.96 -16.74
C THR A 180 30.46 -35.30 -15.63
N ARG A 181 31.01 -34.30 -14.95
CA ARG A 181 30.29 -33.54 -13.91
C ARG A 181 30.25 -32.07 -14.26
N ASP A 182 29.20 -31.40 -13.83
CA ASP A 182 29.21 -29.95 -13.72
C ASP A 182 29.51 -29.59 -12.26
N GLN A 183 30.61 -28.87 -12.06
CA GLN A 183 31.05 -28.37 -10.77
C GLN A 183 30.66 -26.90 -10.68
N LEU A 184 29.88 -26.54 -9.65
CA LEU A 184 29.67 -25.14 -9.34
C LEU A 184 30.98 -24.52 -8.83
N VAL A 185 31.43 -23.48 -9.53
CA VAL A 185 32.59 -22.66 -9.15
C VAL A 185 32.08 -21.27 -8.84
N TRP A 186 32.66 -20.63 -7.84
CA TRP A 186 32.40 -19.24 -7.52
C TRP A 186 33.71 -18.49 -7.36
N GLN A 187 33.70 -17.21 -7.67
CA GLN A 187 34.80 -16.28 -7.46
C GLN A 187 34.27 -14.92 -7.02
N VAL A 188 34.88 -14.35 -6.00
CA VAL A 188 34.73 -12.94 -5.62
C VAL A 188 35.71 -12.10 -6.43
N LYS A 189 35.18 -11.12 -7.15
CA LYS A 189 35.93 -10.23 -8.04
C LYS A 189 35.67 -8.78 -7.69
N LEU A 190 36.52 -7.89 -8.20
CA LEU A 190 36.45 -6.46 -7.99
C LEU A 190 36.24 -5.73 -9.31
N LEU A 191 35.14 -4.98 -9.40
CA LEU A 191 34.83 -4.09 -10.51
C LEU A 191 35.07 -2.65 -10.07
N ARG A 192 35.96 -1.90 -10.74
CA ARG A 192 36.13 -0.47 -10.44
C ARG A 192 34.88 0.30 -10.86
N ALA A 193 34.33 1.07 -9.94
CA ALA A 193 33.08 1.81 -10.14
C ALA A 193 33.28 3.32 -10.23
N GLY A 194 34.37 3.86 -9.66
CA GLY A 194 34.67 5.29 -9.75
C GLY A 194 35.91 5.70 -8.96
N ASP A 195 36.16 7.00 -8.90
CA ASP A 195 37.23 7.60 -8.10
C ASP A 195 36.89 7.58 -6.60
N VAL A 196 37.87 7.86 -5.74
CA VAL A 196 37.75 7.72 -4.28
C VAL A 196 36.59 8.53 -3.68
N SER A 197 36.29 9.69 -4.26
CA SER A 197 35.20 10.59 -3.86
C SER A 197 33.82 10.17 -4.35
N THR A 198 33.72 9.11 -5.17
CA THR A 198 32.44 8.65 -5.71
C THR A 198 31.57 8.11 -4.57
N SER A 199 30.37 8.67 -4.41
CA SER A 199 29.42 8.23 -3.39
C SER A 199 28.53 7.14 -3.97
N LEU A 200 28.86 5.89 -3.68
CA LEU A 200 28.08 4.71 -4.08
C LEU A 200 27.61 3.96 -2.83
N ASN A 201 26.39 3.46 -2.86
CA ASN A 201 25.85 2.54 -1.86
C ASN A 201 25.22 1.35 -2.58
N CYS A 202 24.74 0.35 -1.84
CA CYS A 202 24.20 -0.89 -2.44
C CYS A 202 22.97 -0.67 -3.36
N LEU A 203 22.30 0.48 -3.26
CA LEU A 203 21.18 0.89 -4.14
C LEU A 203 21.65 1.71 -5.35
N SER A 204 22.79 2.40 -5.27
CA SER A 204 23.36 3.24 -6.32
C SER A 204 24.76 2.77 -6.75
N VAL A 205 24.82 1.69 -7.54
CA VAL A 205 26.07 1.06 -7.99
C VAL A 205 26.20 1.00 -9.52
N GLU A 206 26.51 2.12 -10.16
CA GLU A 206 26.99 2.06 -11.54
C GLU A 206 28.45 1.58 -11.58
N PRO A 207 28.90 0.82 -12.60
CA PRO A 207 28.19 0.38 -13.80
C PRO A 207 27.56 -1.03 -13.68
N TRP A 208 27.09 -1.45 -12.48
CA TRP A 208 26.66 -2.83 -12.21
C TRP A 208 25.56 -3.34 -13.17
N ALA A 209 24.56 -2.52 -13.48
CA ALA A 209 23.43 -2.93 -14.29
C ALA A 209 23.86 -3.34 -15.70
N SER A 210 24.73 -2.54 -16.33
CA SER A 210 25.28 -2.83 -17.66
C SER A 210 26.18 -4.05 -17.66
N PHE A 211 26.95 -4.25 -16.58
CA PHE A 211 27.87 -5.38 -16.42
C PHE A 211 27.13 -6.72 -16.23
N SER A 212 26.14 -6.74 -15.34
CA SER A 212 25.44 -7.97 -14.92
C SER A 212 24.31 -8.40 -15.87
N GLN A 213 23.95 -7.58 -16.87
CA GLN A 213 22.90 -7.89 -17.83
C GLN A 213 23.20 -9.16 -18.63
N ALA A 214 22.22 -10.04 -18.84
CA ALA A 214 22.41 -11.25 -19.65
C ALA A 214 22.79 -10.92 -21.12
N PRO A 215 23.55 -11.79 -21.82
CA PRO A 215 23.81 -11.61 -23.24
C PRO A 215 22.48 -11.70 -24.02
N ASP A 216 22.31 -10.83 -25.00
CA ASP A 216 21.13 -10.76 -25.87
C ASP A 216 21.44 -11.19 -27.32
N GLY A 217 22.68 -11.62 -27.59
CA GLY A 217 23.08 -12.23 -28.85
C GLY A 217 22.26 -13.49 -29.15
N ARG A 218 21.79 -13.61 -30.39
CA ARG A 218 21.01 -14.78 -30.86
C ARG A 218 21.63 -15.38 -32.11
N MET A 219 21.37 -16.66 -32.32
CA MET A 219 21.75 -17.39 -33.52
C MET A 219 20.56 -18.16 -34.08
N ALA A 220 20.49 -18.32 -35.39
CA ALA A 220 19.63 -19.28 -36.08
C ALA A 220 20.51 -20.24 -36.88
N ALA A 221 20.07 -21.48 -37.03
CA ALA A 221 20.71 -22.48 -37.89
C ALA A 221 19.69 -23.08 -38.85
N ARG A 222 20.15 -23.46 -40.05
CA ARG A 222 19.33 -24.17 -41.04
C ARG A 222 20.18 -25.19 -41.79
N ALA A 223 19.51 -26.20 -42.35
CA ALA A 223 20.11 -27.07 -43.36
C ALA A 223 19.52 -26.69 -44.71
N GLU A 224 20.36 -26.21 -45.62
CA GLU A 224 19.94 -25.83 -46.97
C GLU A 224 20.80 -26.56 -48.00
N PRO A 225 20.21 -26.95 -49.14
CA PRO A 225 21.01 -27.38 -50.27
C PRO A 225 21.88 -26.22 -50.76
N THR A 226 23.20 -26.42 -50.79
CA THR A 226 24.16 -25.42 -51.30
C THR A 226 23.71 -24.84 -52.64
N VAL A 227 24.01 -23.56 -52.86
CA VAL A 227 23.83 -22.86 -54.15
C VAL A 227 24.28 -23.77 -55.30
N PRO A 228 23.47 -23.93 -56.37
CA PRO A 228 23.81 -24.81 -57.49
C PRO A 228 25.24 -24.57 -57.98
N PRO A 229 26.01 -25.63 -58.24
CA PRO A 229 27.31 -25.47 -58.90
C PRO A 229 27.13 -24.68 -60.20
N LYS A 230 28.08 -23.81 -60.53
CA LYS A 230 28.07 -23.02 -61.78
C LYS A 230 28.07 -23.88 -63.05
N ASP A 231 28.30 -25.19 -62.92
CA ASP A 231 28.29 -26.16 -64.00
C ASP A 231 26.92 -26.87 -64.08
N PRO A 232 26.11 -26.65 -65.13
CA PRO A 232 24.78 -27.22 -65.28
C PRO A 232 24.75 -28.76 -65.44
N CYS A 233 25.91 -29.42 -65.55
CA CYS A 233 26.03 -30.88 -65.58
C CYS A 233 26.14 -31.53 -64.18
N LEU A 234 26.28 -30.73 -63.12
CA LEU A 234 26.32 -31.21 -61.75
C LEU A 234 24.92 -31.11 -61.15
N LEU A 235 24.32 -32.26 -60.82
CA LEU A 235 23.03 -32.33 -60.12
C LEU A 235 23.11 -31.53 -58.81
N THR A 236 22.15 -30.65 -58.59
CA THR A 236 21.98 -29.98 -57.30
C THR A 236 21.73 -31.03 -56.23
N PRO A 237 22.48 -31.03 -55.11
CA PRO A 237 22.13 -31.87 -53.98
C PRO A 237 20.69 -31.55 -53.56
N GLU A 238 19.82 -32.56 -53.43
CA GLU A 238 18.42 -32.36 -52.99
C GLU A 238 18.30 -32.33 -51.46
N ALA A 239 19.32 -32.83 -50.76
CA ALA A 239 19.40 -32.93 -49.30
C ALA A 239 20.04 -31.68 -48.68
N GLY A 240 19.48 -31.20 -47.56
CA GLY A 240 20.06 -30.12 -46.75
C GLY A 240 21.34 -30.57 -46.06
N TYR A 241 21.23 -31.44 -45.05
CA TYR A 241 22.38 -32.04 -44.37
C TYR A 241 22.89 -33.27 -45.13
N ARG A 242 24.18 -33.30 -45.45
CA ARG A 242 24.76 -34.25 -46.43
C ARG A 242 25.70 -35.32 -45.87
N ARG A 243 26.05 -35.29 -44.59
CA ARG A 243 26.93 -36.30 -44.00
C ARG A 243 26.18 -37.61 -43.73
N LEU A 244 26.96 -38.69 -43.66
CA LEU A 244 26.45 -40.03 -43.36
C LEU A 244 26.23 -40.24 -41.86
N GLU A 245 26.99 -39.56 -40.99
CA GLU A 245 26.84 -39.68 -39.54
C GLU A 245 25.83 -38.69 -38.95
N ASN A 246 25.17 -39.09 -37.87
CA ASN A 246 24.48 -38.15 -36.99
C ASN A 246 25.53 -37.34 -36.21
N GLN A 247 25.29 -36.04 -36.05
CA GLN A 247 26.24 -35.14 -35.39
C GLN A 247 25.53 -34.26 -34.34
N LEU A 248 26.31 -33.75 -33.38
CA LEU A 248 25.86 -32.73 -32.43
C LEU A 248 26.80 -31.53 -32.54
N TYR A 249 26.52 -30.68 -33.52
CA TYR A 249 27.33 -29.49 -33.73
C TYR A 249 27.28 -28.56 -32.53
N ARG A 250 28.42 -28.01 -32.14
CA ARG A 250 28.53 -26.92 -31.17
C ARG A 250 29.13 -25.71 -31.86
N VAL A 251 28.47 -24.56 -31.74
CA VAL A 251 28.99 -23.26 -32.16
C VAL A 251 29.23 -22.46 -30.88
N GLU A 252 30.47 -22.05 -30.62
CA GLU A 252 30.88 -21.35 -29.40
C GLU A 252 31.58 -20.03 -29.72
N ILE A 253 31.26 -18.98 -28.97
CA ILE A 253 31.94 -17.69 -29.05
C ILE A 253 33.36 -17.84 -28.49
N HIS A 254 34.35 -17.59 -29.33
CA HIS A 254 35.76 -17.62 -28.95
C HIS A 254 36.23 -16.27 -28.45
N ASP A 255 35.83 -15.19 -29.11
CA ASP A 255 36.16 -13.80 -28.76
C ASP A 255 34.90 -12.97 -28.98
N ASP A 256 34.49 -12.17 -27.99
CA ASP A 256 33.37 -11.24 -28.10
C ASP A 256 33.77 -9.88 -28.72
N GLY A 257 35.05 -9.75 -29.10
CA GLY A 257 35.66 -8.53 -29.59
C GLY A 257 36.52 -7.85 -28.52
N SER A 258 36.48 -8.29 -27.26
CA SER A 258 37.30 -7.72 -26.18
C SER A 258 38.79 -8.03 -26.33
N ILE A 259 39.16 -9.12 -27.04
CA ILE A 259 40.55 -9.54 -27.20
C ILE A 259 41.15 -9.03 -28.52
N SER A 260 40.52 -9.36 -29.65
CA SER A 260 41.04 -9.03 -30.99
C SER A 260 40.37 -7.82 -31.65
N GLY A 261 39.40 -7.18 -30.99
CA GLY A 261 38.59 -6.10 -31.57
C GLY A 261 37.53 -6.59 -32.57
N LYS A 262 37.47 -7.90 -32.86
CA LYS A 262 36.50 -8.51 -33.77
C LYS A 262 35.87 -9.75 -33.14
N PRO A 263 34.53 -9.82 -33.02
CA PRO A 263 33.88 -11.00 -32.45
C PRO A 263 34.05 -12.21 -33.38
N ARG A 264 34.34 -13.38 -32.78
CA ARG A 264 34.67 -14.62 -33.47
C ARG A 264 34.03 -15.82 -32.79
N PHE A 265 33.67 -16.81 -33.59
CA PHE A 265 33.15 -18.10 -33.13
C PHE A 265 34.11 -19.22 -33.54
N LYS A 266 34.06 -20.33 -32.82
CA LYS A 266 34.67 -21.63 -33.15
C LYS A 266 33.57 -22.68 -33.12
N TRP A 267 33.78 -23.80 -33.81
CA TRP A 267 32.75 -24.81 -33.89
C TRP A 267 33.31 -26.22 -33.94
N SER A 268 32.48 -27.16 -33.49
CA SER A 268 32.80 -28.58 -33.55
C SER A 268 31.62 -29.45 -33.95
N ARG A 269 31.88 -30.59 -34.61
CA ARG A 269 30.88 -31.62 -34.96
C ARG A 269 30.44 -32.45 -33.75
N ASP A 270 31.34 -32.65 -32.80
CA ASP A 270 31.20 -33.61 -31.71
C ASP A 270 30.96 -32.90 -30.36
N ASN A 271 30.19 -31.81 -30.37
CA ASN A 271 29.95 -30.92 -29.23
C ASN A 271 31.25 -30.38 -28.56
N GLY A 272 32.35 -30.38 -29.31
CA GLY A 272 33.69 -30.07 -28.80
C GLY A 272 34.15 -31.05 -27.73
N SER A 273 33.67 -32.30 -27.71
CA SER A 273 33.93 -33.28 -26.65
C SER A 273 35.36 -33.83 -26.62
N ILE A 274 36.09 -33.73 -27.72
CA ILE A 274 37.43 -34.31 -27.87
C ILE A 274 38.47 -33.43 -27.20
N VAL A 275 38.99 -33.91 -26.07
CA VAL A 275 40.00 -33.24 -25.25
C VAL A 275 41.11 -34.20 -24.88
N SER A 276 42.35 -33.70 -24.80
CA SER A 276 43.51 -34.46 -24.38
C SER A 276 44.42 -33.64 -23.48
N ARG A 277 45.07 -34.28 -22.51
CA ARG A 277 46.10 -33.63 -21.68
C ARG A 277 47.38 -33.47 -22.50
N VAL A 278 48.01 -32.31 -22.41
CA VAL A 278 49.37 -32.13 -22.94
C VAL A 278 50.34 -32.72 -21.93
N THR A 279 51.06 -33.77 -22.32
CA THR A 279 52.01 -34.47 -21.44
C THR A 279 53.40 -33.84 -21.51
N ARG A 280 53.79 -33.34 -22.69
CA ARG A 280 55.13 -32.74 -22.88
C ARG A 280 55.15 -31.66 -23.96
N TRP A 281 55.93 -30.61 -23.71
CA TRP A 281 56.25 -29.56 -24.68
C TRP A 281 57.60 -29.86 -25.33
N LEU A 282 57.66 -29.91 -26.66
CA LEU A 282 58.87 -30.27 -27.42
C LEU A 282 59.57 -29.02 -27.96
N GLY A 283 59.92 -28.11 -27.05
CA GLY A 283 60.56 -26.81 -27.33
C GLY A 283 60.22 -25.75 -26.27
N GLU A 284 61.12 -24.81 -26.01
CA GLU A 284 60.90 -23.70 -25.05
C GLU A 284 61.45 -22.37 -25.60
N PRO A 285 60.84 -21.21 -25.27
CA PRO A 285 59.63 -21.02 -24.46
C PRO A 285 58.31 -21.26 -25.21
N THR A 286 58.35 -21.30 -26.55
CA THR A 286 57.22 -21.62 -27.43
C THR A 286 57.57 -22.84 -28.28
N ALA A 287 56.83 -23.95 -28.13
CA ALA A 287 57.00 -25.16 -28.94
C ALA A 287 56.07 -25.15 -30.15
N ASN A 288 56.48 -25.75 -31.27
CA ASN A 288 55.60 -26.11 -32.39
C ASN A 288 55.21 -27.61 -32.37
N GLU A 289 55.79 -28.40 -31.47
CA GLU A 289 55.50 -29.82 -31.30
C GLU A 289 55.11 -30.14 -29.84
N PHE A 290 54.06 -30.94 -29.67
CA PHE A 290 53.43 -31.22 -28.40
C PHE A 290 53.10 -32.70 -28.27
N GLU A 291 53.49 -33.31 -27.16
CA GLU A 291 53.06 -34.67 -26.82
C GLU A 291 51.74 -34.59 -26.04
N VAL A 292 50.73 -35.34 -26.47
CA VAL A 292 49.42 -35.42 -25.81
C VAL A 292 49.18 -36.83 -25.27
N ALA A 293 48.32 -36.96 -24.27
CA ALA A 293 48.03 -38.26 -23.64
C ALA A 293 47.35 -39.24 -24.60
N SER A 294 46.51 -38.71 -25.49
CA SER A 294 45.84 -39.45 -26.57
C SER A 294 45.51 -38.50 -27.72
N LEU A 295 45.51 -38.98 -28.96
CA LEU A 295 44.97 -38.23 -30.09
C LEU A 295 43.43 -38.29 -30.15
N GLY A 296 42.80 -39.31 -29.58
CA GLY A 296 41.36 -39.54 -29.68
C GLY A 296 41.01 -41.01 -29.43
N ARG A 297 39.72 -41.34 -29.38
CA ARG A 297 39.25 -42.72 -29.14
C ARG A 297 39.40 -43.64 -30.35
N ASP A 298 39.22 -43.07 -31.54
CA ASP A 298 39.29 -43.77 -32.82
C ASP A 298 39.79 -42.81 -33.92
N ALA A 299 39.88 -43.28 -35.16
CA ALA A 299 40.38 -42.51 -36.29
C ALA A 299 39.47 -41.33 -36.70
N VAL A 300 38.17 -41.38 -36.39
CA VAL A 300 37.19 -40.33 -36.71
C VAL A 300 37.26 -39.20 -35.67
N LEU A 301 37.36 -39.58 -34.40
CA LEU A 301 37.44 -38.69 -33.24
C LEU A 301 38.88 -38.29 -32.86
N ALA A 302 39.85 -38.56 -33.74
CA ALA A 302 41.25 -38.20 -33.54
C ALA A 302 41.54 -36.72 -33.84
N ILE A 303 42.50 -36.14 -33.12
CA ILE A 303 43.24 -34.96 -33.51
C ILE A 303 44.06 -35.34 -34.75
N GLN A 304 43.80 -34.68 -35.87
CA GLN A 304 44.40 -34.98 -37.16
C GLN A 304 44.87 -33.70 -37.86
N ALA A 305 45.66 -33.87 -38.92
CA ALA A 305 46.08 -32.75 -39.77
C ALA A 305 44.86 -31.98 -40.30
N GLY A 306 44.96 -30.66 -40.33
CA GLY A 306 43.89 -29.75 -40.76
C GLY A 306 42.88 -29.37 -39.67
N SER A 307 42.76 -30.16 -38.60
CA SER A 307 41.95 -29.77 -37.43
C SER A 307 42.53 -28.56 -36.71
N TRP A 308 41.67 -27.84 -36.00
CA TRP A 308 42.09 -26.81 -35.04
C TRP A 308 42.17 -27.41 -33.64
N ILE A 309 43.15 -26.97 -32.86
CA ILE A 309 43.21 -27.29 -31.44
C ILE A 309 43.27 -26.00 -30.62
N GLU A 310 42.50 -25.98 -29.54
CA GLU A 310 42.53 -24.92 -28.53
C GLU A 310 43.39 -25.39 -27.36
N PHE A 311 44.52 -24.72 -27.13
CA PHE A 311 45.31 -24.89 -25.93
C PHE A 311 44.70 -24.07 -24.80
N TYR A 312 44.41 -24.74 -23.69
CA TYR A 312 43.90 -24.08 -22.51
C TYR A 312 44.41 -24.80 -21.25
N SER A 313 44.31 -24.09 -20.14
CA SER A 313 44.76 -24.57 -18.84
C SER A 313 43.72 -24.17 -17.80
N GLU A 314 43.95 -24.58 -16.57
CA GLU A 314 43.10 -24.14 -15.47
C GLU A 314 43.08 -22.60 -15.32
N LEU A 315 44.16 -21.90 -15.68
CA LEU A 315 44.20 -20.43 -15.67
C LEU A 315 43.18 -19.80 -16.63
N HIS A 316 43.01 -20.38 -17.82
CA HIS A 316 42.05 -19.89 -18.82
C HIS A 316 40.61 -20.09 -18.32
N GLU A 317 40.31 -21.25 -17.74
CA GLU A 317 39.00 -21.55 -17.17
C GLU A 317 38.66 -20.63 -15.99
N GLN A 318 39.62 -20.38 -15.09
CA GLN A 318 39.42 -19.53 -13.91
C GLN A 318 39.31 -18.04 -14.25
N THR A 319 39.98 -17.57 -15.30
CA THR A 319 39.84 -16.18 -15.77
C THR A 319 38.63 -16.01 -16.70
N GLY A 320 38.09 -17.10 -17.23
CA GLY A 320 37.06 -17.14 -18.28
C GLY A 320 37.59 -16.79 -19.67
N GLN A 321 38.90 -16.69 -19.83
CA GLN A 321 39.57 -16.35 -21.08
C GLN A 321 39.57 -17.55 -22.04
N PRO A 322 39.42 -17.33 -23.35
CA PRO A 322 39.50 -18.41 -24.32
C PRO A 322 40.93 -18.92 -24.41
N GLY A 323 41.09 -20.20 -24.78
CA GLY A 323 42.41 -20.75 -25.04
C GLY A 323 43.03 -20.21 -26.34
N THR A 324 44.25 -20.61 -26.63
CA THR A 324 44.91 -20.27 -27.90
C THR A 324 44.55 -21.31 -28.96
N LEU A 325 43.86 -20.89 -30.02
CA LEU A 325 43.59 -21.74 -31.19
C LEU A 325 44.81 -21.78 -32.10
N VAL A 326 45.14 -22.96 -32.59
CA VAL A 326 46.21 -23.18 -33.57
C VAL A 326 45.86 -24.38 -34.46
N GLN A 327 46.27 -24.33 -35.72
CA GLN A 327 45.97 -25.39 -36.69
C GLN A 327 47.02 -26.51 -36.59
N VAL A 328 46.55 -27.76 -36.70
CA VAL A 328 47.41 -28.95 -36.71
C VAL A 328 47.94 -29.20 -38.12
N LEU A 329 49.26 -29.28 -38.25
CA LEU A 329 49.93 -29.59 -39.52
C LEU A 329 50.04 -31.10 -39.75
N LYS A 330 50.44 -31.83 -38.72
CA LYS A 330 50.59 -33.29 -38.75
C LYS A 330 50.52 -33.88 -37.35
N THR A 331 50.26 -35.18 -37.29
CA THR A 331 50.36 -35.99 -36.07
C THR A 331 51.25 -37.20 -36.33
N ALA A 332 52.08 -37.55 -35.35
CA ALA A 332 52.99 -38.70 -35.41
C ALA A 332 53.04 -39.39 -34.04
N GLY A 333 52.42 -40.57 -33.93
CA GLY A 333 52.14 -41.17 -32.62
C GLY A 333 51.30 -40.22 -31.77
N ASN A 334 51.71 -39.95 -30.54
CA ASN A 334 51.05 -38.97 -29.66
C ASN A 334 51.62 -37.55 -29.78
N VAL A 335 52.45 -37.28 -30.79
CA VAL A 335 53.02 -35.94 -31.03
C VAL A 335 52.19 -35.19 -32.06
N VAL A 336 51.79 -33.97 -31.72
CA VAL A 336 51.04 -33.04 -32.56
C VAL A 336 51.95 -31.88 -32.95
N THR A 337 52.12 -31.66 -34.26
CA THR A 337 52.85 -30.50 -34.80
C THR A 337 51.84 -29.45 -35.26
N VAL A 338 52.03 -28.19 -34.84
CA VAL A 338 51.10 -27.08 -35.11
C VAL A 338 51.72 -25.99 -35.96
N ASP A 339 50.89 -25.22 -36.65
CA ASP A 339 51.28 -24.02 -37.39
C ASP A 339 51.28 -22.79 -36.48
N LEU A 340 52.45 -22.38 -35.99
CA LEU A 340 52.57 -21.19 -35.13
C LEU A 340 52.15 -19.88 -35.80
N SER A 341 52.09 -19.81 -37.13
CA SER A 341 51.59 -18.62 -37.84
C SER A 341 50.07 -18.48 -37.76
N SER A 342 49.36 -19.58 -37.48
CA SER A 342 47.91 -19.63 -37.40
C SER A 342 47.38 -19.35 -35.99
N LYS A 343 48.25 -19.11 -34.99
CA LYS A 343 47.86 -18.99 -33.59
C LYS A 343 47.02 -17.74 -33.33
N THR A 344 45.94 -17.87 -32.56
CA THR A 344 45.07 -16.74 -32.21
C THR A 344 45.51 -15.96 -30.97
N GLY A 345 46.49 -16.49 -30.22
CA GLY A 345 46.97 -15.92 -28.97
C GLY A 345 48.36 -16.43 -28.56
N PRO A 346 48.85 -16.04 -27.36
CA PRO A 346 50.11 -16.52 -26.81
C PRO A 346 50.12 -18.04 -26.59
N LEU A 347 51.25 -18.69 -26.84
CA LEU A 347 51.42 -20.14 -26.69
C LEU A 347 52.64 -20.46 -25.83
N ASP A 348 52.94 -19.61 -24.86
CA ASP A 348 54.07 -19.79 -23.96
C ASP A 348 53.76 -20.85 -22.90
N LYS A 349 54.67 -21.81 -22.70
CA LYS A 349 54.49 -22.93 -21.76
C LYS A 349 54.07 -22.49 -20.35
N GLY A 350 54.56 -21.33 -19.88
CA GLY A 350 54.23 -20.78 -18.56
C GLY A 350 52.74 -20.47 -18.36
N LEU A 351 52.01 -20.13 -19.43
CA LEU A 351 50.56 -19.89 -19.40
C LEU A 351 49.74 -21.20 -19.27
N PHE A 352 50.40 -22.34 -19.45
CA PHE A 352 49.80 -23.68 -19.38
C PHE A 352 50.46 -24.55 -18.30
N SER A 353 50.97 -23.91 -17.24
CA SER A 353 51.72 -24.56 -16.16
C SER A 353 50.88 -25.54 -15.31
N VAL A 354 49.55 -25.37 -15.25
CA VAL A 354 48.65 -26.21 -14.45
C VAL A 354 47.59 -26.85 -15.34
N ASN A 355 47.54 -28.19 -15.35
CA ASN A 355 46.58 -29.01 -16.10
C ASN A 355 46.42 -28.58 -17.58
N PRO A 356 47.50 -28.53 -18.38
CA PRO A 356 47.45 -28.14 -19.78
C PRO A 356 46.65 -29.17 -20.60
N ARG A 357 45.71 -28.67 -21.40
CA ARG A 357 44.81 -29.45 -22.23
C ARG A 357 44.72 -28.86 -23.62
N VAL A 358 44.43 -29.73 -24.58
CA VAL A 358 44.05 -29.36 -25.93
C VAL A 358 42.65 -29.87 -26.22
N ARG A 359 41.83 -29.04 -26.86
CA ARG A 359 40.51 -29.44 -27.35
C ARG A 359 40.45 -29.30 -28.85
N ARG A 360 39.96 -30.34 -29.54
CA ARG A 360 39.78 -30.32 -31.00
C ARG A 360 38.57 -29.47 -31.37
N TRP A 361 38.73 -28.75 -32.47
CA TRP A 361 37.70 -27.98 -33.16
C TRP A 361 37.84 -28.21 -34.67
N GLU A 362 36.74 -28.06 -35.39
CA GLU A 362 36.71 -28.21 -36.85
C GLU A 362 37.06 -26.91 -37.56
N GLY A 363 36.69 -25.76 -36.98
CA GLY A 363 37.03 -24.47 -37.53
C GLY A 363 36.63 -23.30 -36.64
N TRP A 364 36.91 -22.09 -37.13
CA TRP A 364 36.55 -20.83 -36.50
C TRP A 364 36.37 -19.74 -37.55
N GLY A 365 35.64 -18.69 -37.20
CA GLY A 365 35.26 -17.63 -38.14
C GLY A 365 34.92 -16.31 -37.43
N GLN A 366 34.81 -15.24 -38.21
CA GLN A 366 34.34 -13.95 -37.71
C GLN A 366 32.81 -13.94 -37.61
N ILE A 367 32.29 -13.31 -36.56
CA ILE A 367 30.86 -13.07 -36.39
C ILE A 367 30.52 -11.77 -37.12
N ASN A 368 29.61 -11.87 -38.10
CA ASN A 368 29.08 -10.74 -38.86
C ASN A 368 27.56 -10.68 -38.65
N PRO A 369 27.07 -10.00 -37.60
CA PRO A 369 25.66 -9.98 -37.29
C PRO A 369 24.83 -9.36 -38.41
N ALA A 370 23.67 -9.96 -38.71
CA ALA A 370 22.76 -9.49 -39.74
C ALA A 370 21.32 -9.52 -39.23
N ALA A 371 20.49 -8.57 -39.69
CA ALA A 371 19.11 -8.43 -39.23
C ALA A 371 18.32 -9.74 -39.41
N PRO A 372 17.55 -10.19 -38.39
CA PRO A 372 16.88 -11.50 -38.40
C PRO A 372 15.96 -11.75 -39.60
N ASN A 373 15.30 -10.70 -40.09
CA ASN A 373 14.29 -10.76 -41.16
C ASN A 373 14.85 -10.70 -42.59
N THR A 374 16.17 -10.65 -42.77
CA THR A 374 16.80 -10.60 -44.09
C THR A 374 17.21 -12.02 -44.56
N ASN A 375 17.25 -12.26 -45.87
CA ASN A 375 17.80 -13.52 -46.42
C ASN A 375 19.33 -13.48 -46.58
N THR A 376 19.98 -12.37 -46.20
CA THR A 376 21.44 -12.19 -46.22
C THR A 376 22.07 -12.50 -44.87
N GLY A 377 23.38 -12.77 -44.84
CA GLY A 377 24.14 -12.95 -43.59
C GLY A 377 24.19 -14.38 -43.06
N TRP A 378 23.77 -15.37 -43.86
CA TRP A 378 24.03 -16.78 -43.60
C TRP A 378 25.50 -17.12 -43.90
N VAL A 379 26.11 -17.92 -43.04
CA VAL A 379 27.49 -18.39 -43.15
C VAL A 379 27.45 -19.92 -43.16
N GLU A 380 27.97 -20.52 -44.23
CA GLU A 380 28.11 -21.98 -44.32
C GLU A 380 29.17 -22.46 -43.32
N LEU A 381 28.79 -23.44 -42.50
CA LEU A 381 29.68 -24.13 -41.58
C LEU A 381 30.41 -25.24 -42.34
N GLU A 382 29.62 -26.17 -42.89
CA GLU A 382 30.01 -27.26 -43.78
C GLU A 382 28.77 -28.05 -44.23
N ASP A 383 28.90 -28.84 -45.30
CA ASP A 383 27.99 -29.93 -45.67
C ASP A 383 26.48 -29.57 -45.67
N GLY A 384 26.16 -28.29 -45.92
CA GLY A 384 24.80 -27.73 -46.00
C GLY A 384 24.25 -27.16 -44.70
N VAL A 385 25.00 -27.17 -43.61
CA VAL A 385 24.65 -26.49 -42.35
C VAL A 385 25.07 -25.03 -42.42
N GLU A 386 24.11 -24.12 -42.28
CA GLU A 386 24.35 -22.68 -42.27
C GLU A 386 23.94 -22.04 -40.93
N LEU A 387 24.66 -20.99 -40.56
CA LEU A 387 24.45 -20.22 -39.33
C LEU A 387 24.17 -18.76 -39.66
N LYS A 388 23.36 -18.11 -38.83
CA LYS A 388 23.16 -16.67 -38.88
C LYS A 388 23.11 -16.08 -37.48
N PHE A 389 23.90 -15.03 -37.28
CA PHE A 389 23.99 -14.29 -36.02
C PHE A 389 23.15 -12.99 -36.10
N ALA A 390 22.35 -12.70 -35.07
CA ALA A 390 21.58 -11.47 -34.97
C ALA A 390 22.38 -10.36 -34.24
N PRO A 391 22.14 -9.06 -34.51
CA PRO A 391 22.73 -8.00 -33.69
C PRO A 391 22.43 -8.19 -32.21
N GLY A 392 23.46 -8.10 -31.36
CA GLY A 392 23.37 -8.31 -29.92
C GLY A 392 24.75 -8.45 -29.29
N ARG A 393 24.78 -8.57 -27.97
CA ARG A 393 25.96 -8.82 -27.15
C ARG A 393 26.19 -10.32 -27.01
N TYR A 394 27.34 -10.75 -27.50
CA TYR A 394 27.87 -12.09 -27.34
C TYR A 394 28.89 -12.08 -26.20
N ARG A 395 28.99 -13.18 -25.46
CA ARG A 395 30.05 -13.38 -24.46
C ARG A 395 30.91 -14.56 -24.83
N ILE A 396 32.19 -14.48 -24.49
CA ILE A 396 33.12 -15.60 -24.62
C ILE A 396 32.55 -16.83 -23.89
N GLY A 397 32.52 -17.97 -24.59
CA GLY A 397 31.97 -19.22 -24.09
C GLY A 397 30.46 -19.42 -24.31
N ASP A 398 29.71 -18.40 -24.72
CA ASP A 398 28.33 -18.57 -25.19
C ASP A 398 28.31 -19.58 -26.34
N PHE A 399 27.31 -20.46 -26.35
CA PHE A 399 27.26 -21.50 -27.37
C PHE A 399 25.85 -21.96 -27.71
N TRP A 400 25.73 -22.60 -28.87
CA TRP A 400 24.53 -23.29 -29.35
C TRP A 400 24.89 -24.72 -29.73
N GLN A 401 23.91 -25.61 -29.63
CA GLN A 401 24.00 -26.98 -30.10
C GLN A 401 23.00 -27.22 -31.23
N ILE A 402 23.44 -27.90 -32.28
CA ILE A 402 22.63 -28.20 -33.47
C ILE A 402 22.71 -29.71 -33.74
N PRO A 403 21.71 -30.49 -33.32
CA PRO A 403 21.67 -31.91 -33.65
C PRO A 403 21.36 -32.08 -35.15
N ALA A 404 22.21 -32.80 -35.87
CA ALA A 404 22.01 -33.13 -37.28
C ALA A 404 21.70 -34.62 -37.45
N ARG A 405 20.76 -34.94 -38.35
CA ARG A 405 20.30 -36.32 -38.57
C ARG A 405 20.37 -36.70 -40.04
N THR A 406 21.10 -37.77 -40.32
CA THR A 406 21.18 -38.34 -41.67
C THR A 406 19.82 -38.83 -42.15
N ALA A 407 19.05 -39.47 -41.26
CA ALA A 407 17.76 -40.07 -41.59
C ALA A 407 16.71 -39.06 -42.10
N THR A 408 16.80 -37.80 -41.67
CA THR A 408 15.90 -36.72 -42.13
C THR A 408 16.57 -35.77 -43.11
N ALA A 409 17.85 -35.99 -43.44
CA ALA A 409 18.68 -35.07 -44.23
C ALA A 409 18.60 -33.60 -43.74
N ASN A 410 18.42 -33.39 -42.43
CA ASN A 410 18.14 -32.07 -41.84
C ASN A 410 18.71 -31.96 -40.41
N ILE A 411 18.61 -30.76 -39.83
CA ILE A 411 18.92 -30.45 -38.44
C ILE A 411 17.65 -30.37 -37.57
N GLU A 412 17.77 -30.73 -36.30
CA GLU A 412 16.73 -30.59 -35.27
C GLU A 412 16.74 -29.17 -34.68
N TRP A 413 16.55 -28.14 -35.52
CA TRP A 413 16.49 -26.74 -35.09
C TRP A 413 15.04 -26.25 -34.95
N PRO A 414 14.68 -25.54 -33.86
CA PRO A 414 13.34 -24.97 -33.71
C PRO A 414 12.95 -23.98 -34.81
N LEU A 415 11.74 -24.13 -35.34
CA LEU A 415 11.14 -23.20 -36.31
C LEU A 415 10.15 -22.25 -35.61
N ASP A 416 9.91 -21.09 -36.20
CA ASP A 416 8.83 -20.18 -35.81
C ASP A 416 7.49 -20.56 -36.45
N SER A 417 6.42 -19.80 -36.18
CA SER A 417 5.08 -20.05 -36.72
C SER A 417 4.96 -19.86 -38.23
N ALA A 418 6.00 -19.33 -38.90
CA ALA A 418 6.08 -19.16 -40.34
C ALA A 418 7.07 -20.15 -40.98
N ASP A 419 7.39 -21.26 -40.29
CA ASP A 419 8.34 -22.30 -40.70
C ASP A 419 9.77 -21.76 -40.96
N LYS A 420 10.15 -20.63 -40.36
CA LYS A 420 11.51 -20.09 -40.48
C LYS A 420 12.37 -20.50 -39.28
N PRO A 421 13.69 -20.67 -39.47
CA PRO A 421 14.61 -20.92 -38.36
C PRO A 421 14.49 -19.88 -37.25
N ARG A 422 14.15 -20.32 -36.04
CA ARG A 422 14.00 -19.43 -34.90
C ARG A 422 15.37 -18.93 -34.43
N PHE A 423 15.45 -17.64 -34.10
CA PHE A 423 16.63 -17.07 -33.44
C PHE A 423 16.61 -17.38 -31.94
N LEU A 424 17.51 -18.27 -31.52
CA LEU A 424 17.63 -18.72 -30.14
C LEU A 424 18.75 -17.98 -29.41
N ALA A 425 18.52 -17.70 -28.13
CA ALA A 425 19.57 -17.30 -27.20
C ALA A 425 20.59 -18.45 -27.04
N PRO A 426 21.85 -18.18 -26.68
CA PRO A 426 22.82 -19.22 -26.40
C PRO A 426 22.33 -20.10 -25.25
N LEU A 427 22.63 -21.41 -25.33
CA LEU A 427 22.51 -22.31 -24.20
C LEU A 427 23.45 -21.85 -23.07
N GLY A 428 24.64 -21.36 -23.47
CA GLY A 428 25.55 -20.56 -22.64
C GLY A 428 26.11 -21.27 -21.41
N VAL A 429 27.08 -20.63 -20.75
CA VAL A 429 27.44 -20.99 -19.37
C VAL A 429 26.56 -20.12 -18.48
N LEU A 430 25.70 -20.72 -17.68
CA LEU A 430 24.94 -20.01 -16.64
C LEU A 430 25.95 -19.31 -15.72
N ARG A 431 26.04 -17.99 -15.84
CA ARG A 431 26.88 -17.12 -15.02
C ARG A 431 25.97 -16.24 -14.20
N ALA A 432 25.92 -16.54 -12.91
CA ALA A 432 25.16 -15.78 -11.94
C ALA A 432 26.05 -14.75 -11.29
N PHE A 433 25.56 -13.51 -11.21
CA PHE A 433 26.29 -12.40 -10.61
C PHE A 433 25.50 -11.82 -9.45
N ALA A 434 26.16 -11.59 -8.32
CA ALA A 434 25.57 -10.84 -7.22
C ALA A 434 26.58 -9.96 -6.50
N ARG A 435 26.12 -8.80 -6.06
CA ARG A 435 26.93 -7.83 -5.31
C ARG A 435 27.07 -8.28 -3.87
N LEU A 436 28.27 -8.18 -3.33
CA LEU A 436 28.57 -8.48 -1.93
C LEU A 436 28.86 -7.23 -1.11
N ALA A 437 29.57 -6.25 -1.68
CA ALA A 437 29.94 -5.03 -0.96
C ALA A 437 30.33 -3.87 -1.89
N VAL A 438 30.25 -2.65 -1.36
CA VAL A 438 30.97 -1.49 -1.90
C VAL A 438 32.24 -1.29 -1.06
N LEU A 439 33.38 -1.21 -1.74
CA LEU A 439 34.71 -1.15 -1.17
C LEU A 439 35.42 0.12 -1.62
N ARG A 440 36.30 0.67 -0.78
CA ARG A 440 37.21 1.75 -1.13
C ARG A 440 38.65 1.26 -1.04
N TYR A 441 39.43 1.56 -2.07
CA TYR A 441 40.88 1.39 -2.07
C TYR A 441 41.56 2.76 -2.11
N GLN A 442 42.28 3.09 -1.03
CA GLN A 442 43.01 4.34 -0.89
C GLN A 442 44.20 4.13 0.05
N GLY A 443 45.35 4.73 -0.24
CA GLY A 443 46.54 4.64 0.61
C GLY A 443 47.03 3.21 0.78
N ASN A 444 46.87 2.37 -0.26
CA ASN A 444 47.20 0.95 -0.24
C ASN A 444 46.40 0.12 0.80
N GLN A 445 45.19 0.56 1.13
CA GLN A 445 44.31 -0.11 2.08
C GLN A 445 42.91 -0.29 1.49
N TRP A 446 42.33 -1.48 1.68
CA TRP A 446 40.94 -1.78 1.38
C TRP A 446 40.06 -1.55 2.60
N THR A 447 38.92 -0.90 2.39
CA THR A 447 37.90 -0.68 3.43
C THR A 447 36.51 -0.99 2.87
N ARG A 448 35.66 -1.67 3.67
CA ARG A 448 34.25 -1.87 3.31
C ARG A 448 33.48 -0.60 3.63
N LEU A 449 32.84 -0.02 2.63
CA LEU A 449 31.89 1.09 2.82
C LEU A 449 30.49 0.56 3.14
N HIS A 450 30.01 -0.43 2.37
CA HIS A 450 28.67 -1.00 2.53
C HIS A 450 28.69 -2.52 2.33
N ASP A 451 27.85 -3.24 3.09
CA ASP A 451 27.52 -4.65 2.87
C ASP A 451 26.26 -4.72 2.01
N CYS A 452 26.35 -5.39 0.86
CA CYS A 452 25.26 -5.47 -0.13
C CYS A 452 24.58 -6.85 -0.15
N ARG A 453 24.96 -7.75 0.75
CA ARG A 453 24.32 -9.06 0.89
C ARG A 453 22.91 -8.91 1.45
N GLN A 454 21.98 -9.68 0.91
CA GLN A 454 20.61 -9.76 1.38
C GLN A 454 20.51 -10.91 2.38
N LEU A 455 20.63 -10.58 3.67
CA LEU A 455 20.51 -11.57 4.74
C LEU A 455 19.05 -12.00 4.90
N PHE A 456 18.80 -13.29 5.01
CA PHE A 456 17.45 -13.83 5.28
C PHE A 456 17.48 -14.86 6.43
N PRO A 457 16.51 -14.80 7.36
CA PRO A 457 16.32 -15.86 8.36
C PRO A 457 15.60 -17.06 7.75
N SER A 458 15.53 -18.18 8.46
CA SER A 458 14.66 -19.29 8.05
C SER A 458 13.19 -18.83 7.97
N LEU A 459 12.38 -19.47 7.11
CA LEU A 459 10.94 -19.14 6.99
C LEU A 459 10.19 -19.22 8.34
N SER A 460 10.59 -20.16 9.21
CA SER A 460 10.06 -20.31 10.57
C SER A 460 10.43 -19.18 11.54
N GLU A 461 11.38 -18.33 11.17
CA GLU A 461 11.95 -17.26 12.00
C GLU A 461 11.69 -15.86 11.43
N LEU A 462 10.90 -15.75 10.34
CA LEU A 462 10.39 -14.49 9.79
C LEU A 462 9.33 -13.86 10.70
N ARG A 463 9.72 -13.58 11.95
CA ARG A 463 8.91 -12.85 12.91
C ARG A 463 8.97 -11.37 12.58
N ASN A 464 7.83 -10.71 12.53
CA ASN A 464 7.73 -9.28 12.35
C ASN A 464 7.16 -8.65 13.61
N LEU A 465 7.84 -7.59 14.07
CA LEU A 465 7.28 -6.67 15.05
C LEU A 465 6.44 -5.64 14.28
N VAL A 466 5.13 -5.62 14.53
CA VAL A 466 4.15 -4.80 13.82
C VAL A 466 3.53 -3.80 14.79
N TYR A 467 3.32 -2.58 14.30
CA TYR A 467 2.62 -1.55 15.04
C TYR A 467 1.12 -1.86 15.11
N VAL A 468 0.54 -1.79 16.31
CA VAL A 468 -0.89 -2.02 16.51
C VAL A 468 -1.62 -0.72 16.87
N GLY A 469 -1.11 0.02 17.87
CA GLY A 469 -1.80 1.22 18.34
C GLY A 469 -1.10 1.94 19.48
N GLY A 470 -1.66 3.08 19.89
CA GLY A 470 -1.20 3.87 21.03
C GLY A 470 -0.18 4.98 20.71
N ASP A 471 0.08 5.26 19.44
CA ASP A 471 0.94 6.38 19.02
C ASP A 471 0.17 7.71 18.94
N GLY A 472 0.88 8.84 18.93
CA GLY A 472 0.33 10.17 18.69
C GLY A 472 -0.52 10.72 19.83
N GLN A 473 -0.46 10.12 21.02
CA GLN A 473 -1.33 10.50 22.13
C GLN A 473 -0.89 11.84 22.75
N GLN A 474 -1.89 12.68 23.08
CA GLN A 474 -1.69 13.94 23.78
C GLN A 474 -2.46 13.93 25.09
N ILE A 475 -1.83 14.42 26.16
CA ILE A 475 -2.47 14.49 27.48
C ILE A 475 -2.09 15.77 28.23
N ALA A 476 -3.06 16.39 28.89
CA ALA A 476 -2.81 17.62 29.65
C ALA A 476 -2.13 17.32 30.99
N PRO A 477 -0.98 17.95 31.32
CA PRO A 477 -0.38 17.84 32.65
C PRO A 477 -1.14 18.70 33.66
N ASN A 478 -0.98 18.39 34.95
CA ASN A 478 -1.37 19.32 36.03
C ASN A 478 -0.16 20.21 36.39
N PRO A 479 -0.13 21.49 35.99
CA PRO A 479 1.01 22.37 36.25
C PRO A 479 1.17 22.77 37.73
N ILE A 480 0.12 22.64 38.56
CA ILE A 480 0.13 23.05 39.97
C ILE A 480 0.56 21.89 40.88
N ALA A 481 0.41 20.65 40.42
CA ALA A 481 0.89 19.44 41.09
C ALA A 481 1.52 18.48 40.06
N PRO A 482 2.78 18.72 39.64
CA PRO A 482 3.42 17.95 38.58
C PRO A 482 3.65 16.50 39.02
N ALA A 483 2.93 15.57 38.38
CA ALA A 483 3.07 14.14 38.55
C ALA A 483 3.04 13.44 37.19
N PRO A 484 3.67 12.25 37.03
CA PRO A 484 3.57 11.48 35.80
C PRO A 484 2.12 11.21 35.40
N VAL A 485 1.76 11.49 34.15
CA VAL A 485 0.37 11.39 33.68
C VAL A 485 0.20 10.17 32.79
N PRO A 486 -0.64 9.19 33.14
CA PRO A 486 -0.85 7.99 32.34
C PRO A 486 -1.53 8.33 31.02
N LEU A 487 -1.03 7.75 29.92
CA LEU A 487 -1.71 7.83 28.63
C LEU A 487 -3.05 7.06 28.66
N PRO A 488 -4.09 7.54 27.95
CA PRO A 488 -5.41 6.94 27.96
C PRO A 488 -5.48 5.59 27.24
N ARG A 489 -4.54 5.29 26.33
CA ARG A 489 -4.38 3.97 25.71
C ARG A 489 -2.96 3.44 25.89
N PRO A 490 -2.76 2.13 26.09
CA PRO A 490 -1.43 1.55 26.12
C PRO A 490 -0.75 1.65 24.75
N LEU A 491 0.58 1.54 24.75
CA LEU A 491 1.35 1.32 23.53
C LEU A 491 1.25 -0.16 23.16
N GLU A 492 0.91 -0.45 21.92
CA GLU A 492 0.64 -1.81 21.46
C GLU A 492 1.45 -2.15 20.23
N VAL A 493 2.12 -3.30 20.31
CA VAL A 493 2.81 -3.95 19.19
C VAL A 493 2.41 -5.40 19.15
N ALA A 494 2.51 -6.03 17.99
CA ALA A 494 2.28 -7.45 17.86
C ALA A 494 3.44 -8.14 17.16
N VAL A 495 3.67 -9.40 17.51
CA VAL A 495 4.68 -10.26 16.90
C VAL A 495 3.97 -11.35 16.11
N PHE A 496 4.20 -11.34 14.80
CA PHE A 496 3.63 -12.33 13.87
C PHE A 496 4.72 -13.06 13.12
N ASN A 497 4.52 -14.34 12.85
CA ASN A 497 5.24 -15.06 11.80
C ASN A 497 4.29 -15.22 10.60
N GLY A 498 4.48 -14.41 9.56
CA GLY A 498 3.48 -14.26 8.50
C GLY A 498 2.15 -13.74 9.07
N GLN A 499 1.08 -14.53 8.93
CA GLN A 499 -0.25 -14.22 9.49
C GLN A 499 -0.48 -14.83 10.89
N PHE A 500 0.47 -15.62 11.41
CA PHE A 500 0.28 -16.38 12.64
C PHE A 500 0.83 -15.61 13.84
N PRO A 501 0.01 -15.34 14.87
CA PRO A 501 0.48 -14.66 16.06
C PRO A 501 1.50 -15.52 16.82
N VAL A 502 2.55 -14.89 17.36
CA VAL A 502 3.58 -15.56 18.14
C VAL A 502 3.38 -15.24 19.61
N ALA A 503 2.98 -16.24 20.40
CA ALA A 503 2.84 -16.12 21.85
C ALA A 503 4.18 -16.30 22.57
N GLY A 504 4.36 -15.57 23.69
CA GLY A 504 5.54 -15.67 24.55
C GLY A 504 6.81 -15.03 23.98
N ALA A 505 6.70 -14.21 22.93
CA ALA A 505 7.81 -13.44 22.40
C ALA A 505 8.05 -12.21 23.27
N ARG A 506 9.31 -11.95 23.67
CA ARG A 506 9.63 -10.88 24.62
C ARG A 506 9.94 -9.56 23.91
N VAL A 507 9.15 -8.54 24.18
CA VAL A 507 9.30 -7.18 23.63
C VAL A 507 9.79 -6.24 24.73
N ARG A 508 10.85 -5.48 24.45
CA ARG A 508 11.34 -4.41 25.33
C ARG A 508 10.85 -3.06 24.86
N PHE A 509 10.15 -2.35 25.74
CA PHE A 509 9.80 -0.95 25.59
C PHE A 509 10.80 -0.09 26.34
N THR A 510 11.32 0.94 25.69
CA THR A 510 12.28 1.90 26.26
C THR A 510 11.76 3.32 26.07
N ALA A 511 11.32 3.95 27.16
CA ALA A 511 10.88 5.34 27.18
C ALA A 511 12.06 6.29 27.35
N SER A 512 12.03 7.42 26.64
CA SER A 512 12.99 8.51 26.82
C SER A 512 12.82 9.21 28.17
N HIS A 513 11.57 9.37 28.61
CA HIS A 513 11.15 10.03 29.85
C HIS A 513 9.83 9.43 30.35
N GLY A 514 9.42 9.83 31.55
CA GLY A 514 8.20 9.33 32.18
C GLY A 514 8.46 8.02 32.91
N GLN A 515 7.45 7.15 32.96
CA GLN A 515 7.49 5.89 33.67
C GLN A 515 6.70 4.80 32.92
N LEU A 516 7.32 3.63 32.78
CA LEU A 516 6.70 2.39 32.34
C LEU A 516 6.35 1.51 33.58
N PRO A 517 5.63 0.38 33.41
CA PRO A 517 5.28 -0.50 34.53
C PRO A 517 6.55 -0.96 35.27
N GLY A 518 6.51 -0.91 36.60
CA GLY A 518 7.69 -1.11 37.46
C GLY A 518 8.44 0.17 37.82
N GLY A 519 8.01 1.34 37.33
CA GLY A 519 8.49 2.65 37.76
C GLY A 519 9.78 3.14 37.07
N GLY A 520 10.31 2.37 36.12
CA GLY A 520 11.50 2.70 35.34
C GLY A 520 11.19 3.20 33.92
N LEU A 521 12.25 3.41 33.13
CA LEU A 521 12.17 3.76 31.71
C LEU A 521 12.16 2.54 30.77
N VAL A 522 12.30 1.34 31.32
CA VAL A 522 12.34 0.09 30.55
C VAL A 522 11.30 -0.87 31.12
N ALA A 523 10.51 -1.48 30.24
CA ALA A 523 9.61 -2.57 30.56
C ALA A 523 9.73 -3.67 29.51
N GLU A 524 9.73 -4.93 29.95
CA GLU A 524 9.70 -6.09 29.07
C GLU A 524 8.38 -6.81 29.23
N VAL A 525 7.72 -7.10 28.11
CA VAL A 525 6.39 -7.71 28.06
C VAL A 525 6.44 -8.89 27.10
N ASP A 526 5.89 -10.02 27.53
CA ASP A 526 5.71 -11.20 26.68
C ASP A 526 4.40 -11.08 25.90
N THR A 527 4.42 -11.44 24.62
CA THR A 527 3.20 -11.43 23.79
C THR A 527 2.18 -12.47 24.23
N GLY A 528 0.90 -12.11 24.14
CA GLY A 528 -0.24 -13.00 24.40
C GLY A 528 -0.48 -14.03 23.28
N PRO A 529 -1.52 -14.88 23.40
CA PRO A 529 -1.92 -15.86 22.39
C PRO A 529 -2.28 -15.25 21.01
N ASP A 530 -2.71 -13.99 21.02
CA ASP A 530 -3.00 -13.16 19.85
C ASP A 530 -1.75 -12.44 19.30
N GLY A 531 -0.58 -12.70 19.88
CA GLY A 531 0.70 -12.11 19.49
C GLY A 531 0.88 -10.67 19.96
N LEU A 532 -0.05 -10.12 20.75
CA LEU A 532 -0.04 -8.73 21.20
C LEU A 532 0.83 -8.56 22.47
N ALA A 533 1.67 -7.53 22.49
CA ALA A 533 2.33 -7.01 23.68
C ALA A 533 1.92 -5.55 23.89
N SER A 534 1.42 -5.24 25.09
CA SER A 534 0.94 -3.91 25.45
C SER A 534 1.63 -3.38 26.69
N VAL A 535 1.90 -2.08 26.73
CA VAL A 535 2.49 -1.41 27.90
C VAL A 535 1.82 -0.07 28.16
N SER A 536 1.44 0.19 29.42
CA SER A 536 0.97 1.50 29.85
C SER A 536 2.16 2.44 30.02
N TRP A 537 2.07 3.65 29.51
CA TRP A 537 3.13 4.65 29.64
C TRP A 537 2.59 5.93 30.28
N SER A 538 3.25 6.38 31.34
CA SER A 538 2.98 7.66 31.99
C SER A 538 4.03 8.67 31.58
N LEU A 539 3.59 9.80 31.01
CA LEU A 539 4.49 10.86 30.56
C LEU A 539 5.07 11.63 31.75
N SER A 540 6.35 12.01 31.66
CA SER A 540 6.95 12.97 32.59
C SER A 540 6.18 14.30 32.52
N PRO A 541 5.84 14.96 33.63
CA PRO A 541 5.09 16.23 33.61
C PRO A 541 5.91 17.43 33.11
N THR A 542 7.23 17.27 32.93
CA THR A 542 8.15 18.38 32.59
C THR A 542 8.68 18.35 31.17
N VAL A 543 8.41 17.28 30.41
CA VAL A 543 8.96 17.10 29.05
C VAL A 543 7.83 17.09 28.04
N LEU A 544 7.83 18.07 27.14
CA LEU A 544 6.70 18.33 26.23
C LEU A 544 6.49 17.24 25.19
N SER A 545 7.55 16.75 24.55
CA SER A 545 7.50 15.64 23.59
C SER A 545 8.39 14.53 24.08
N GLN A 546 7.84 13.34 24.19
CA GLN A 546 8.53 12.15 24.68
C GLN A 546 8.37 11.05 23.64
N THR A 547 9.37 10.18 23.57
CA THR A 547 9.31 8.98 22.73
C THR A 547 9.44 7.73 23.57
N CYS A 548 8.84 6.64 23.11
CA CYS A 548 9.06 5.29 23.59
C CYS A 548 9.34 4.38 22.39
N SER A 549 10.31 3.46 22.48
CA SER A 549 10.57 2.51 21.40
C SER A 549 10.35 1.08 21.83
N ALA A 550 9.75 0.27 20.97
CA ALA A 550 9.60 -1.18 21.16
C ALA A 550 10.58 -1.95 20.26
N GLU A 551 11.27 -2.93 20.86
CA GLU A 551 12.23 -3.81 20.18
C GLU A 551 11.99 -5.27 20.61
N LEU A 552 11.98 -6.19 19.65
CA LEU A 552 11.88 -7.63 19.92
C LEU A 552 13.23 -8.16 20.42
N LEU A 553 13.22 -8.93 21.52
CA LEU A 553 14.42 -9.50 22.12
C LEU A 553 14.69 -10.92 21.63
N GLU A 554 15.97 -11.22 21.42
CA GLU A 554 16.50 -12.57 21.27
C GLU A 554 17.59 -12.81 22.31
N ALA A 555 17.52 -13.95 23.02
CA ALA A 555 18.45 -14.28 24.11
C ALA A 555 18.66 -13.16 25.16
N GLY A 556 17.63 -12.34 25.40
CA GLY A 556 17.66 -11.23 26.35
C GLY A 556 18.22 -9.90 25.83
N ALA A 557 18.62 -9.82 24.56
CA ALA A 557 19.14 -8.60 23.93
C ALA A 557 18.32 -8.20 22.68
N PRO A 558 18.23 -6.89 22.34
CA PRO A 558 17.61 -6.46 21.09
C PRO A 558 18.33 -7.06 19.90
N ALA A 559 17.59 -7.71 19.00
CA ALA A 559 18.16 -8.27 17.77
C ALA A 559 18.35 -7.16 16.71
N ALA A 560 19.37 -6.31 16.93
CA ALA A 560 19.63 -5.13 16.10
C ALA A 560 19.77 -5.51 14.61
N GLY A 561 18.95 -4.88 13.76
CA GLY A 561 18.93 -5.10 12.31
C GLY A 561 18.18 -6.36 11.85
N LYS A 562 17.61 -7.17 12.77
CA LYS A 562 16.80 -8.35 12.43
C LYS A 562 15.29 -8.03 12.40
N PHE A 563 14.82 -7.18 13.31
CA PHE A 563 13.41 -6.79 13.41
C PHE A 563 13.24 -5.27 13.36
N ASN A 564 12.05 -4.82 12.95
CA ASN A 564 11.70 -3.40 12.99
C ASN A 564 11.75 -2.87 14.43
N ARG A 565 12.28 -1.65 14.58
CA ARG A 565 12.13 -0.86 15.81
C ARG A 565 10.93 0.06 15.63
N ILE A 566 9.95 -0.06 16.53
CA ILE A 566 8.74 0.77 16.48
C ILE A 566 8.94 1.94 17.42
N HIS A 567 8.71 3.15 16.93
CA HIS A 567 8.78 4.37 17.71
C HIS A 567 7.37 4.91 17.95
N PHE A 568 7.08 5.20 19.21
CA PHE A 568 5.89 5.89 19.66
C PHE A 568 6.28 7.29 20.10
N ASN A 569 5.44 8.26 19.77
CA ASN A 569 5.44 9.65 20.15
C ASN A 569 4.24 9.90 21.06
N ALA A 570 4.48 10.65 22.13
CA ALA A 570 3.41 11.23 22.91
C ALA A 570 3.84 12.61 23.41
N SER A 571 2.88 13.50 23.60
CA SER A 571 3.17 14.87 24.02
C SER A 571 2.26 15.37 25.13
N LEU A 572 2.79 16.26 25.95
CA LEU A 572 2.00 17.02 26.90
C LEU A 572 1.28 18.14 26.13
N LEU A 573 -0.04 18.23 26.32
CA LEU A 573 -0.83 19.33 25.79
C LEU A 573 -0.75 20.51 26.76
N THR A 574 0.01 21.56 26.43
CA THR A 574 0.10 22.79 27.22
C THR A 574 -0.38 24.00 26.43
N ALA A 575 -0.99 24.97 27.11
CA ALA A 575 -1.50 26.19 26.47
C ALA A 575 -0.38 27.02 25.80
N ALA A 576 0.87 26.92 26.28
CA ALA A 576 2.05 27.52 25.65
C ALA A 576 2.41 26.93 24.27
N GLN A 577 1.84 25.78 23.89
CA GLN A 577 2.12 25.15 22.59
C GLN A 577 0.97 25.26 21.60
N VAL A 578 -0.18 25.81 22.02
CA VAL A 578 -1.31 26.05 21.13
C VAL A 578 -1.12 27.42 20.49
N ALA A 579 -0.83 27.42 19.20
CA ALA A 579 -0.64 28.66 18.44
C ALA A 579 -1.91 29.51 18.47
N TYR A 580 -1.74 30.80 18.68
CA TYR A 580 -2.79 31.80 18.60
C TYR A 580 -2.45 32.75 17.45
N ASP A 581 -3.42 33.01 16.56
CA ASP A 581 -3.28 34.02 15.51
C ASP A 581 -3.81 35.37 16.01
N PRO A 582 -2.94 36.34 16.32
CA PRO A 582 -3.37 37.66 16.76
C PRO A 582 -3.76 38.57 15.58
N SER A 583 -3.81 38.09 14.33
CA SER A 583 -4.08 38.90 13.12
C SER A 583 -5.24 39.89 13.27
N ASN A 584 -6.28 39.51 14.02
CA ASN A 584 -7.49 40.30 14.25
C ASN A 584 -7.52 41.04 15.60
N CYS A 585 -6.44 41.01 16.40
CA CYS A 585 -6.37 41.66 17.70
C CYS A 585 -5.12 42.56 17.78
N ALA A 586 -5.30 43.85 17.45
CA ALA A 586 -4.21 44.83 17.40
C ALA A 586 -3.44 44.96 18.72
N GLU A 587 -4.12 44.79 19.86
CA GLU A 587 -3.49 44.79 21.19
C GLU A 587 -2.65 43.52 21.42
N ALA A 588 -3.14 42.35 21.02
CA ALA A 588 -2.38 41.10 21.11
C ALA A 588 -1.18 41.08 20.15
N GLN A 589 -1.29 41.72 18.98
CA GLN A 589 -0.17 41.96 18.08
C GLN A 589 0.88 42.87 18.72
N ALA A 590 0.45 43.99 19.33
CA ALA A 590 1.34 44.92 20.01
C ALA A 590 2.04 44.26 21.23
N ALA A 591 1.36 43.34 21.90
CA ALA A 591 1.88 42.56 23.03
C ALA A 591 2.66 41.29 22.60
N GLN A 592 2.85 41.05 21.29
CA GLN A 592 3.56 39.87 20.75
C GLN A 592 3.03 38.53 21.27
N VAL A 593 1.70 38.41 21.38
CA VAL A 593 1.02 37.19 21.80
C VAL A 593 1.05 36.18 20.66
N HIS A 594 1.64 35.00 20.91
CA HIS A 594 1.78 33.95 19.89
C HIS A 594 1.18 32.61 20.31
N THR A 595 0.82 32.45 21.59
CA THR A 595 0.27 31.21 22.14
C THR A 595 -1.00 31.49 22.95
N VAL A 596 -1.84 30.48 23.16
CA VAL A 596 -3.04 30.59 24.01
C VAL A 596 -2.66 31.01 25.44
N GLN A 597 -1.52 30.54 25.94
CA GLN A 597 -1.03 30.96 27.25
C GLN A 597 -0.64 32.45 27.28
N ASP A 598 0.09 32.94 26.27
CA ASP A 598 0.43 34.37 26.17
C ASP A 598 -0.83 35.24 26.13
N ALA A 599 -1.88 34.75 25.46
CA ALA A 599 -3.15 35.46 25.33
C ALA A 599 -3.85 35.57 26.69
N ILE A 600 -3.92 34.46 27.44
CA ILE A 600 -4.51 34.42 28.79
C ILE A 600 -3.68 35.27 29.76
N ASP A 601 -2.35 35.18 29.71
CA ASP A 601 -1.46 35.96 30.57
C ASP A 601 -1.54 37.47 30.27
N ALA A 602 -1.69 37.85 29.00
CA ALA A 602 -1.93 39.24 28.59
C ALA A 602 -3.31 39.75 29.06
N LEU A 603 -4.34 38.90 28.99
CA LEU A 603 -5.68 39.20 29.50
C LEU A 603 -5.69 39.36 31.03
N CYS A 604 -5.01 38.48 31.77
CA CYS A 604 -4.89 38.55 33.23
C CYS A 604 -4.13 39.79 33.71
N LYS A 605 -3.24 40.36 32.88
CA LYS A 605 -2.51 41.61 33.16
C LYS A 605 -3.34 42.86 32.83
N ARG A 606 -4.49 42.72 32.18
CA ARG A 606 -5.39 43.83 31.90
C ARG A 606 -6.15 44.20 33.19
N GLY A 607 -6.01 45.46 33.63
CA GLY A 607 -6.91 46.00 34.65
C GLY A 607 -8.35 45.90 34.15
N HIS A 608 -9.24 45.31 34.96
CA HIS A 608 -10.63 45.04 34.59
C HIS A 608 -11.32 46.28 34.01
N GLY A 609 -11.60 46.24 32.72
CA GLY A 609 -12.25 47.33 31.99
C GLY A 609 -12.34 47.03 30.50
N GLY A 610 -13.53 46.59 30.05
CA GLY A 610 -13.92 46.62 28.65
C GLY A 610 -14.54 45.32 28.13
N GLY A 611 -15.82 45.36 27.79
CA GLY A 611 -16.48 44.26 27.07
C GLY A 611 -17.96 44.45 26.72
N CYS A 612 -18.38 45.63 26.27
CA CYS A 612 -19.54 45.97 25.39
C CYS A 612 -20.91 45.25 25.47
N SER A 613 -21.18 44.29 26.34
CA SER A 613 -22.50 43.66 26.44
C SER A 613 -23.38 44.38 27.46
N LYS A 614 -24.62 44.68 27.07
CA LYS A 614 -25.66 45.09 28.01
C LYS A 614 -26.31 43.85 28.59
N THR A 615 -26.50 43.81 29.90
CA THR A 615 -27.07 42.64 30.58
C THR A 615 -28.60 42.68 30.57
N VAL A 616 -29.23 41.53 30.39
CA VAL A 616 -30.69 41.37 30.33
C VAL A 616 -31.10 40.33 31.38
N GLY A 617 -32.06 40.67 32.24
CA GLY A 617 -32.58 39.83 33.31
C GLY A 617 -32.68 40.54 34.66
N GLU A 618 -33.13 39.83 35.69
CA GLU A 618 -33.23 40.37 37.06
C GLU A 618 -31.86 40.90 37.55
N GLY A 619 -31.79 42.20 37.81
CA GLY A 619 -30.54 42.88 38.21
C GLY A 619 -29.59 43.29 37.06
N GLY A 620 -30.01 43.13 35.80
CA GLY A 620 -29.26 43.58 34.61
C GLY A 620 -29.54 45.03 34.17
N ASP A 621 -28.88 45.47 33.08
CA ASP A 621 -29.10 46.78 32.44
C ASP A 621 -30.53 46.95 31.90
N PHE A 622 -31.17 45.86 31.45
CA PHE A 622 -32.56 45.80 30.97
C PHE A 622 -33.32 44.66 31.64
N ALA A 623 -34.62 44.88 31.89
CA ALA A 623 -35.48 43.87 32.52
C ALA A 623 -35.82 42.71 31.57
N THR A 624 -36.10 42.99 30.29
CA THR A 624 -36.47 41.98 29.29
C THR A 624 -35.74 42.21 27.97
N LEU A 625 -35.65 41.14 27.15
CA LEU A 625 -34.89 41.16 25.89
C LEU A 625 -35.55 42.04 24.82
N ASP A 626 -36.87 42.03 24.76
CA ASP A 626 -37.68 42.86 23.86
C ASP A 626 -37.45 44.36 24.12
N GLU A 627 -37.50 44.79 25.38
CA GLU A 627 -37.20 46.18 25.76
C GLU A 627 -35.77 46.58 25.36
N ALA A 628 -34.79 45.69 25.56
CA ALA A 628 -33.40 45.95 25.23
C ALA A 628 -33.19 46.19 23.72
N ILE A 629 -33.74 45.31 22.88
CA ILE A 629 -33.58 45.39 21.42
C ILE A 629 -34.27 46.63 20.87
N GLU A 630 -35.52 46.88 21.24
CA GLU A 630 -36.29 48.03 20.75
C GLU A 630 -35.65 49.36 21.17
N ARG A 631 -35.27 49.48 22.44
CA ARG A 631 -34.70 50.72 22.96
C ARG A 631 -33.35 51.04 22.33
N LEU A 632 -32.46 50.06 22.19
CA LEU A 632 -31.14 50.29 21.59
C LEU A 632 -31.24 50.66 20.10
N ILE A 633 -32.18 50.08 19.36
CA ILE A 633 -32.45 50.47 17.96
C ILE A 633 -33.01 51.89 17.87
N ASN A 634 -33.96 52.25 18.75
CA ASN A 634 -34.53 53.60 18.83
C ASN A 634 -33.47 54.64 19.21
N GLU A 635 -32.48 54.26 20.02
CA GLU A 635 -31.30 55.07 20.36
C GLU A 635 -30.25 55.13 19.23
N LYS A 636 -30.57 54.58 18.04
CA LYS A 636 -29.73 54.54 16.83
C LYS A 636 -28.45 53.72 16.97
N GLN A 637 -28.39 52.79 17.93
CA GLN A 637 -27.28 51.84 18.00
C GLN A 637 -27.38 50.82 16.87
N ARG A 638 -26.23 50.47 16.30
CA ARG A 638 -26.14 49.55 15.15
C ARG A 638 -25.47 48.22 15.50
N ASP A 639 -24.73 48.16 16.60
CA ASP A 639 -24.07 46.95 17.09
C ASP A 639 -24.64 46.60 18.46
N LEU A 640 -25.62 45.70 18.50
CA LEU A 640 -26.30 45.30 19.72
C LEU A 640 -25.66 44.00 20.23
N VAL A 641 -25.03 44.06 21.40
CA VAL A 641 -24.48 42.88 22.08
C VAL A 641 -25.16 42.75 23.44
N LEU A 642 -25.94 41.69 23.62
CA LEU A 642 -26.79 41.46 24.80
C LEU A 642 -26.39 40.17 25.51
N CYS A 643 -26.26 40.23 26.84
CA CYS A 643 -25.93 39.10 27.68
C CYS A 643 -27.13 38.73 28.57
N LEU A 644 -27.74 37.58 28.32
CA LEU A 644 -28.79 37.01 29.17
C LEU A 644 -28.15 36.47 30.45
N LEU A 645 -28.57 37.02 31.60
CA LEU A 645 -28.14 36.52 32.90
C LEU A 645 -28.64 35.08 33.14
N PRO A 646 -28.02 34.29 34.02
CA PRO A 646 -28.60 33.01 34.45
C PRO A 646 -29.97 33.24 35.11
N GLY A 647 -30.97 32.46 34.71
CA GLY A 647 -32.35 32.54 35.21
C GLY A 647 -33.39 32.36 34.11
N ASP A 648 -34.65 32.53 34.50
CA ASP A 648 -35.82 32.46 33.64
C ASP A 648 -36.23 33.85 33.17
N HIS A 649 -36.23 34.04 31.86
CA HIS A 649 -36.55 35.30 31.19
C HIS A 649 -37.88 35.15 30.45
N HIS A 650 -38.63 36.24 30.39
CA HIS A 650 -39.91 36.30 29.73
C HIS A 650 -39.97 37.57 28.87
N PHE A 651 -40.67 37.49 27.74
CA PHE A 651 -40.99 38.69 26.97
C PHE A 651 -42.06 39.50 27.66
N LYS A 652 -41.92 40.83 27.65
CA LYS A 652 -42.98 41.74 28.07
C LYS A 652 -43.94 41.99 26.91
N ASP A 653 -43.40 42.32 25.74
CA ASP A 653 -44.10 42.53 24.47
C ASP A 653 -43.49 41.66 23.34
N SER A 654 -44.16 41.56 22.18
CA SER A 654 -43.64 40.80 21.04
C SER A 654 -42.45 41.50 20.39
N ILE A 655 -41.47 40.73 19.92
CA ILE A 655 -40.35 41.28 19.13
C ILE A 655 -40.75 41.19 17.66
N ASP A 656 -41.15 42.32 17.07
CA ASP A 656 -41.43 42.44 15.63
C ASP A 656 -40.61 43.57 15.01
N VAL A 657 -39.30 43.36 14.94
CA VAL A 657 -38.36 44.45 14.70
C VAL A 657 -37.79 44.41 13.29
N GLN A 658 -38.09 45.45 12.51
CA GLN A 658 -37.42 45.73 11.25
C GLN A 658 -36.14 46.54 11.49
N ALA A 659 -34.99 45.88 11.40
CA ALA A 659 -33.71 46.50 11.65
C ALA A 659 -33.35 47.51 10.54
N PRO A 660 -32.93 48.74 10.90
CA PRO A 660 -32.43 49.67 9.91
C PRO A 660 -31.09 49.17 9.32
N SER A 661 -30.76 49.57 8.09
CA SER A 661 -29.62 49.02 7.34
C SER A 661 -28.30 49.04 8.12
N GLY A 662 -27.56 47.92 8.08
CA GLY A 662 -26.26 47.76 8.73
C GLY A 662 -26.30 47.32 10.20
N THR A 663 -27.48 47.14 10.80
CA THR A 663 -27.60 46.76 12.21
C THR A 663 -27.25 45.28 12.43
N ARG A 664 -26.45 45.00 13.45
CA ARG A 664 -25.98 43.67 13.88
C ARG A 664 -26.49 43.37 15.29
N LEU A 665 -27.00 42.17 15.49
CA LEU A 665 -27.51 41.68 16.77
C LEU A 665 -26.74 40.44 17.20
N HIS A 666 -26.19 40.46 18.41
CA HIS A 666 -25.61 39.30 19.08
C HIS A 666 -26.23 39.15 20.47
N VAL A 667 -26.92 38.05 20.71
CA VAL A 667 -27.49 37.70 22.02
C VAL A 667 -26.80 36.43 22.50
N HIS A 668 -26.21 36.48 23.69
CA HIS A 668 -25.58 35.30 24.29
C HIS A 668 -25.99 35.10 25.75
N GLY A 669 -25.97 33.86 26.23
CA GLY A 669 -26.34 33.50 27.61
C GLY A 669 -25.37 32.56 28.30
N ALA A 670 -25.83 31.87 29.36
CA ALA A 670 -25.08 30.90 30.15
C ALA A 670 -25.50 29.44 29.90
N GLY A 671 -25.86 29.10 28.66
CA GLY A 671 -26.33 27.77 28.26
C GLY A 671 -27.71 27.46 28.83
N GLN A 672 -27.91 26.23 29.34
CA GLN A 672 -29.18 25.81 29.96
C GLN A 672 -29.54 26.59 31.24
N ALA A 673 -28.61 27.38 31.78
CA ALA A 673 -28.89 28.24 32.91
C ALA A 673 -29.63 29.53 32.52
N SER A 674 -29.64 29.92 31.24
CA SER A 674 -30.39 31.07 30.73
C SER A 674 -31.55 30.56 29.87
N ARG A 675 -32.78 30.65 30.37
CA ARG A 675 -33.98 30.12 29.70
C ARG A 675 -34.93 31.24 29.37
N LEU A 676 -35.29 31.41 28.11
CA LEU A 676 -36.22 32.42 27.62
C LEU A 676 -37.53 31.75 27.22
N PHE A 677 -38.59 32.06 27.96
CA PHE A 677 -39.92 31.53 27.75
C PHE A 677 -40.71 32.43 26.80
N VAL A 678 -41.17 31.84 25.71
CA VAL A 678 -42.04 32.48 24.73
C VAL A 678 -43.46 31.93 24.93
N GLN A 679 -44.34 32.79 25.43
CA GLN A 679 -45.76 32.47 25.57
C GLN A 679 -46.45 32.98 24.31
N GLU A 680 -47.45 33.85 24.42
CA GLU A 680 -48.25 34.31 23.28
C GLU A 680 -47.52 35.30 22.34
N GLN A 681 -46.28 35.70 22.66
CA GLN A 681 -45.53 36.72 21.91
C GLN A 681 -44.95 36.19 20.59
N GLU A 682 -44.86 37.08 19.59
CA GLU A 682 -44.08 36.84 18.37
C GLU A 682 -42.59 37.12 18.58
N PHE A 683 -41.72 36.38 17.88
CA PHE A 683 -40.28 36.58 17.90
C PHE A 683 -39.72 36.62 16.47
N ASN A 684 -39.80 37.80 15.87
CA ASN A 684 -39.42 38.08 14.49
C ASN A 684 -38.22 39.03 14.44
N LEU A 685 -37.19 38.64 13.68
CA LEU A 685 -35.98 39.42 13.43
C LEU A 685 -35.84 39.68 11.93
N PHE A 686 -36.07 40.92 11.51
CA PHE A 686 -36.12 41.28 10.10
C PHE A 686 -35.01 42.24 9.66
N ASN A 687 -34.39 41.96 8.51
CA ASN A 687 -33.46 42.85 7.79
C ASN A 687 -32.17 43.25 8.53
N PHE A 688 -31.70 42.43 9.47
CA PHE A 688 -30.40 42.66 10.14
C PHE A 688 -29.22 42.35 9.19
N ALA A 689 -28.12 43.07 9.33
CA ALA A 689 -26.87 42.73 8.65
C ALA A 689 -26.30 41.40 9.20
N SER A 690 -26.38 41.19 10.51
CA SER A 690 -26.10 39.89 11.13
C SER A 690 -26.97 39.62 12.36
N VAL A 691 -27.37 38.36 12.54
CA VAL A 691 -28.02 37.87 13.76
C VAL A 691 -27.21 36.69 14.30
N GLU A 692 -26.68 36.85 15.51
CA GLU A 692 -25.98 35.79 16.25
C GLU A 692 -26.72 35.50 17.56
N LEU A 693 -27.14 34.25 17.75
CA LEU A 693 -27.76 33.77 19.00
C LEU A 693 -26.94 32.61 19.54
N ASP A 694 -26.44 32.73 20.78
CA ASP A 694 -25.50 31.76 21.36
C ASP A 694 -25.77 31.38 22.82
N GLN A 695 -25.70 30.09 23.16
CA GLN A 695 -25.72 29.60 24.56
C GLN A 695 -26.94 30.03 25.41
N PHE A 696 -28.16 29.74 24.97
CA PHE A 696 -29.35 29.83 25.84
C PHE A 696 -30.46 28.90 25.35
N GLU A 697 -31.50 28.73 26.16
CA GLU A 697 -32.67 27.92 25.82
C GLU A 697 -33.89 28.79 25.50
N LEU A 698 -34.61 28.46 24.44
CA LEU A 698 -35.88 29.03 24.02
C LEU A 698 -36.97 27.99 24.21
N VAL A 699 -37.98 28.33 24.99
CA VAL A 699 -39.07 27.41 25.34
C VAL A 699 -40.41 28.03 24.97
N TRP A 700 -41.10 27.44 23.99
CA TRP A 700 -42.49 27.75 23.68
C TRP A 700 -43.40 26.85 24.53
N SER A 701 -43.87 27.38 25.65
CA SER A 701 -44.67 26.61 26.61
C SER A 701 -46.13 26.50 26.21
N GLU A 702 -46.77 27.58 25.74
CA GLU A 702 -48.22 27.65 25.50
C GLU A 702 -48.58 28.26 24.14
N SER A 703 -47.63 28.33 23.21
CA SER A 703 -47.77 29.02 21.94
C SER A 703 -47.27 28.23 20.76
N TRP A 704 -47.79 28.57 19.58
CA TRP A 704 -47.39 28.05 18.28
C TRP A 704 -46.52 29.04 17.51
N ALA A 705 -46.06 30.11 18.16
CA ALA A 705 -45.17 31.09 17.56
C ALA A 705 -43.87 30.43 17.09
N SER A 706 -43.29 31.02 16.04
CA SER A 706 -42.00 30.61 15.49
C SER A 706 -40.98 31.72 15.74
N LEU A 707 -39.71 31.35 15.88
CA LEU A 707 -38.62 32.29 15.71
C LEU A 707 -38.42 32.51 14.21
N ARG A 708 -38.79 33.69 13.71
CA ARG A 708 -38.65 34.05 12.30
C ARG A 708 -37.44 34.97 12.09
N ILE A 709 -36.55 34.58 11.21
CA ILE A 709 -35.38 35.39 10.81
C ILE A 709 -35.44 35.58 9.30
N GLU A 710 -35.76 36.79 8.84
CA GLU A 710 -35.96 37.06 7.42
C GLU A 710 -35.20 38.30 6.94
N GLY A 711 -34.59 38.18 5.75
CA GLY A 711 -33.84 39.27 5.11
C GLY A 711 -32.50 39.57 5.80
N CYS A 712 -32.03 38.67 6.67
CA CYS A 712 -30.81 38.86 7.43
C CYS A 712 -29.60 38.30 6.68
N SER A 713 -28.58 39.12 6.39
CA SER A 713 -27.48 38.69 5.49
C SER A 713 -26.63 37.55 6.05
N GLN A 714 -26.30 37.61 7.34
CA GLN A 714 -25.54 36.59 8.07
C GLN A 714 -26.35 36.10 9.27
N VAL A 715 -26.56 34.80 9.41
CA VAL A 715 -27.28 34.23 10.55
C VAL A 715 -26.43 33.12 11.17
N ARG A 716 -26.14 33.24 12.47
CA ARG A 716 -25.43 32.22 13.25
C ARG A 716 -26.23 31.86 14.50
N LEU A 717 -26.56 30.59 14.62
CA LEU A 717 -27.21 30.03 15.80
C LEU A 717 -26.30 28.94 16.36
N SER A 718 -25.79 29.11 17.57
CA SER A 718 -24.89 28.12 18.16
C SER A 718 -25.25 27.74 19.59
N ARG A 719 -25.13 26.45 19.92
CA ARG A 719 -25.33 25.92 21.28
C ARG A 719 -26.69 26.31 21.90
N LEU A 720 -27.72 26.47 21.06
CA LEU A 720 -29.07 26.80 21.52
C LEU A 720 -29.88 25.54 21.81
N GLY A 721 -30.73 25.61 22.83
CA GLY A 721 -31.85 24.69 23.00
C GLY A 721 -33.14 25.36 22.53
N LEU A 722 -33.88 24.76 21.60
CA LEU A 722 -35.20 25.24 21.19
C LEU A 722 -36.20 24.13 21.48
N SER A 723 -37.23 24.39 22.25
CA SER A 723 -38.24 23.39 22.63
C SER A 723 -39.64 23.97 22.49
N GLY A 724 -40.53 23.28 21.77
CA GLY A 724 -41.89 23.79 21.58
C GLY A 724 -42.81 22.86 20.81
N PHE A 725 -44.10 23.21 20.82
CA PHE A 725 -45.12 22.57 19.98
C PHE A 725 -45.34 23.36 18.70
N THR A 726 -45.49 22.62 17.60
CA THR A 726 -45.68 23.18 16.25
C THR A 726 -46.96 22.64 15.63
N PRO A 727 -47.77 23.50 14.99
CA PRO A 727 -48.85 23.05 14.12
C PRO A 727 -48.28 22.48 12.83
N LYS A 728 -49.07 21.73 12.08
CA LYS A 728 -48.63 21.20 10.77
C LYS A 728 -48.22 22.33 9.83
N GLY A 729 -47.08 22.14 9.16
CA GLY A 729 -46.55 23.10 8.20
C GLY A 729 -45.70 24.22 8.81
N LEU A 730 -45.86 24.58 10.09
CA LEU A 730 -45.09 25.68 10.69
C LEU A 730 -43.92 25.14 11.52
N SER A 731 -42.70 25.61 11.25
CA SER A 731 -41.50 25.22 12.01
C SER A 731 -41.24 26.11 13.23
N LEU A 732 -40.61 25.58 14.29
CA LEU A 732 -40.16 26.39 15.44
C LEU A 732 -39.18 27.49 15.01
N LEU A 733 -38.37 27.22 14.00
CA LEU A 733 -37.41 28.16 13.44
C LEU A 733 -37.66 28.30 11.93
N GLN A 734 -37.88 29.53 11.47
CA GLN A 734 -38.06 29.86 10.06
C GLN A 734 -36.98 30.84 9.62
N ILE A 735 -36.21 30.47 8.59
CA ILE A 735 -35.13 31.31 8.06
C ILE A 735 -35.34 31.57 6.57
N ALA A 736 -35.33 32.83 6.17
CA ALA A 736 -35.50 33.28 4.79
C ALA A 736 -34.56 34.44 4.44
N GLY A 737 -34.13 34.50 3.18
CA GLY A 737 -33.40 35.65 2.62
C GLY A 737 -31.97 35.84 3.14
N ALA A 738 -31.33 34.80 3.67
CA ALA A 738 -29.94 34.87 4.14
C ALA A 738 -28.92 34.67 3.02
N SER A 739 -27.72 35.23 3.19
CA SER A 739 -26.56 34.99 2.30
C SER A 739 -25.57 33.98 2.88
N ALA A 740 -25.46 33.90 4.22
CA ALA A 740 -24.79 32.81 4.90
C ALA A 740 -25.54 32.42 6.18
N LEU A 741 -25.61 31.12 6.43
CA LEU A 741 -26.32 30.54 7.56
C LEU A 741 -25.47 29.47 8.23
N GLU A 742 -25.26 29.59 9.53
CA GLU A 742 -24.62 28.56 10.35
C GLU A 742 -25.52 28.21 11.53
N ILE A 743 -25.90 26.93 11.64
CA ILE A 743 -26.57 26.39 12.83
C ILE A 743 -25.70 25.26 13.36
N SER A 744 -25.12 25.45 14.55
CA SER A 744 -24.16 24.49 15.09
C SER A 744 -24.35 24.14 16.56
N SER A 745 -24.22 22.85 16.90
CA SER A 745 -24.36 22.36 18.28
C SER A 745 -25.71 22.68 18.93
N CYS A 746 -26.77 22.88 18.15
CA CYS A 746 -28.11 23.18 18.64
C CYS A 746 -28.94 21.91 18.90
N ARG A 747 -29.87 22.00 19.86
CA ARG A 747 -30.89 20.98 20.13
C ARG A 747 -32.25 21.56 19.84
N ILE A 748 -32.86 21.18 18.72
CA ILE A 748 -34.16 21.72 18.28
C ILE A 748 -35.21 20.63 18.43
N LYS A 749 -36.05 20.76 19.45
CA LYS A 749 -37.08 19.83 19.87
C LYS A 749 -38.47 20.37 19.52
N ALA A 750 -38.90 20.03 18.30
CA ALA A 750 -40.22 20.38 17.79
C ALA A 750 -41.17 19.18 17.87
N TYR A 751 -42.19 19.33 18.68
CA TYR A 751 -43.25 18.33 18.84
C TYR A 751 -44.51 18.82 18.14
N THR A 752 -45.43 17.91 17.84
CA THR A 752 -46.77 18.30 17.39
C THR A 752 -47.72 18.21 18.57
N GLY A 753 -48.50 19.27 18.78
CA GLY A 753 -49.55 19.29 19.80
C GLY A 753 -50.85 18.63 19.32
N GLU A 754 -50.99 18.42 18.00
CA GLU A 754 -52.19 17.83 17.42
C GLU A 754 -52.33 16.35 17.82
N GLY A 755 -53.48 15.98 18.38
CA GLY A 755 -53.79 14.59 18.73
C GLY A 755 -53.06 14.04 19.96
N LEU A 756 -52.08 14.76 20.52
CA LEU A 756 -51.33 14.32 21.70
C LEU A 756 -52.22 14.06 22.94
N PRO A 757 -53.22 14.90 23.30
CA PRO A 757 -54.08 14.62 24.45
C PRO A 757 -54.90 13.33 24.31
N ALA A 758 -55.42 13.07 23.11
CA ALA A 758 -56.17 11.84 22.82
C ALA A 758 -55.26 10.61 22.86
N ARG A 759 -54.03 10.74 22.33
CA ARG A 759 -52.99 9.70 22.40
C ARG A 759 -52.61 9.38 23.83
N LEU A 760 -52.28 10.39 24.65
CA LEU A 760 -51.89 10.19 26.04
C LEU A 760 -53.01 9.53 26.84
N LYS A 761 -54.27 9.92 26.60
CA LYS A 761 -55.43 9.24 27.18
C LYS A 761 -55.46 7.76 26.82
N GLN A 762 -55.32 7.42 25.54
CA GLN A 762 -55.28 6.03 25.07
C GLN A 762 -54.09 5.24 25.66
N VAL A 763 -52.91 5.85 25.76
CA VAL A 763 -51.71 5.25 26.35
C VAL A 763 -51.95 4.88 27.81
N PHE A 764 -52.41 5.83 28.64
CA PHE A 764 -52.60 5.57 30.08
C PHE A 764 -53.84 4.71 30.39
N GLU A 765 -54.82 4.62 29.48
CA GLU A 765 -55.92 3.65 29.58
C GLU A 765 -55.46 2.22 29.31
N LEU A 766 -54.54 2.03 28.36
CA LEU A 766 -54.00 0.70 28.00
C LEU A 766 -52.79 0.27 28.84
N LEU A 767 -52.07 1.23 29.44
CA LEU A 767 -50.93 1.04 30.35
C LEU A 767 -51.19 1.76 31.70
N PRO A 768 -52.15 1.29 32.51
CA PRO A 768 -52.52 1.96 33.77
C PRO A 768 -51.36 2.07 34.78
N ASP A 769 -50.42 1.13 34.77
CA ASP A 769 -49.25 1.16 35.66
C ASP A 769 -48.19 2.22 35.25
N PHE A 770 -48.38 2.89 34.10
CA PHE A 770 -47.57 4.04 33.68
C PHE A 770 -48.06 5.38 34.27
N LYS A 771 -49.16 5.39 35.02
CA LYS A 771 -49.75 6.61 35.61
C LYS A 771 -48.76 7.54 36.36
N PRO A 772 -47.73 7.05 37.08
CA PRO A 772 -46.71 7.92 37.69
C PRO A 772 -45.97 8.84 36.69
N LEU A 773 -45.91 8.47 35.41
CA LEU A 773 -45.29 9.28 34.35
C LEU A 773 -46.22 10.37 33.81
N GLN A 774 -47.50 10.39 34.20
CA GLN A 774 -48.49 11.30 33.61
C GLN A 774 -48.13 12.79 33.79
N SER A 775 -47.56 13.18 34.93
CA SER A 775 -47.14 14.57 35.19
C SER A 775 -45.96 15.02 34.32
N SER A 776 -45.16 14.09 33.79
CA SER A 776 -44.04 14.40 32.89
C SER A 776 -44.47 14.84 31.47
N PHE A 777 -45.77 14.83 31.20
CA PHE A 777 -46.38 15.32 29.97
C PHE A 777 -47.12 16.67 30.15
N GLU A 778 -47.00 17.31 31.32
CA GLU A 778 -47.60 18.62 31.55
C GLU A 778 -46.90 19.71 30.71
N VAL A 779 -47.70 20.40 29.89
CA VAL A 779 -47.21 21.43 28.95
C VAL A 779 -46.88 22.75 29.65
N LYS A 780 -47.59 23.06 30.74
CA LYS A 780 -47.43 24.30 31.51
C LYS A 780 -45.98 24.48 31.99
N GLU A 781 -45.47 25.71 31.88
CA GLU A 781 -44.09 26.08 32.25
C GLU A 781 -43.00 25.29 31.49
N GLY A 782 -43.34 24.58 30.41
CA GLY A 782 -42.37 23.83 29.60
C GLY A 782 -41.86 22.53 30.26
N ARG A 783 -42.50 22.05 31.34
CA ARG A 783 -42.09 20.82 32.06
C ARG A 783 -42.02 19.58 31.17
N VAL A 784 -42.87 19.51 30.16
CA VAL A 784 -42.85 18.46 29.13
C VAL A 784 -41.52 18.37 28.37
N PHE A 785 -40.70 19.43 28.34
CA PHE A 785 -39.41 19.44 27.65
C PHE A 785 -38.21 19.17 28.55
N GLU A 786 -38.44 19.21 29.87
CA GLU A 786 -37.42 18.90 30.87
C GLU A 786 -37.14 17.39 30.90
N PRO A 787 -35.91 16.97 31.28
CA PRO A 787 -35.60 15.56 31.49
C PRO A 787 -36.46 14.94 32.60
N LEU A 788 -36.79 13.64 32.48
CA LEU A 788 -37.45 12.91 33.56
C LEU A 788 -36.62 12.96 34.87
N ASP A 789 -37.34 13.14 35.97
CA ASP A 789 -36.77 13.07 37.32
C ASP A 789 -36.42 11.60 37.68
N LEU A 790 -35.25 11.41 38.28
CA LEU A 790 -34.77 10.10 38.75
C LEU A 790 -35.76 9.41 39.70
N ARG A 791 -36.49 10.19 40.52
CA ARG A 791 -37.51 9.68 41.46
C ARG A 791 -38.60 8.86 40.77
N VAL A 792 -38.91 9.19 39.52
CA VAL A 792 -39.90 8.44 38.72
C VAL A 792 -39.37 7.05 38.41
N ALA A 793 -38.09 6.93 38.04
CA ALA A 793 -37.47 5.63 37.76
C ALA A 793 -37.21 4.79 39.01
N GLU A 794 -36.92 5.42 40.16
CA GLU A 794 -36.78 4.73 41.45
C GLU A 794 -38.07 4.03 41.86
N ALA A 795 -39.23 4.63 41.59
CA ALA A 795 -40.53 4.01 41.84
C ALA A 795 -40.74 2.71 41.04
N TYR A 796 -40.22 2.64 39.81
CA TYR A 796 -40.27 1.43 38.99
C TYR A 796 -39.24 0.37 39.42
N ALA A 797 -38.05 0.78 39.87
CA ALA A 797 -37.03 -0.13 40.39
C ALA A 797 -37.51 -0.85 41.68
N GLN A 798 -38.34 -0.19 42.49
CA GLN A 798 -38.87 -0.73 43.75
C GLN A 798 -40.12 -1.62 43.60
N LEU A 799 -40.60 -1.89 42.38
CA LEU A 799 -41.76 -2.75 42.17
C LEU A 799 -41.51 -4.18 42.65
N SER A 800 -42.51 -4.79 43.32
CA SER A 800 -42.49 -6.21 43.68
C SER A 800 -42.54 -7.12 42.45
N ALA A 801 -42.11 -8.38 42.59
CA ALA A 801 -42.15 -9.35 41.49
C ALA A 801 -43.55 -9.53 40.86
N ALA A 802 -44.62 -9.45 41.67
CA ALA A 802 -46.00 -9.51 41.18
C ALA A 802 -46.37 -8.28 40.34
N GLN A 803 -45.94 -7.08 40.76
CA GLN A 803 -46.17 -5.83 40.04
C GLN A 803 -45.35 -5.77 38.74
N ARG A 804 -44.09 -6.21 38.73
CA ARG A 804 -43.26 -6.30 37.52
C ARG A 804 -43.86 -7.26 36.49
N LYS A 805 -44.40 -8.39 36.95
CA LYS A 805 -45.11 -9.35 36.07
C LYS A 805 -46.40 -8.76 35.49
N SER A 806 -47.17 -8.01 36.28
CA SER A 806 -48.36 -7.27 35.81
C SER A 806 -48.00 -6.23 34.75
N LEU A 807 -47.03 -5.37 35.05
CA LEU A 807 -46.53 -4.32 34.15
C LEU A 807 -45.99 -4.91 32.84
N GLY A 808 -45.19 -5.98 32.94
CA GLY A 808 -44.68 -6.70 31.77
C GLY A 808 -45.78 -7.32 30.90
N ALA A 809 -46.88 -7.79 31.51
CA ALA A 809 -48.05 -8.30 30.78
C ALA A 809 -48.86 -7.19 30.10
N GLN A 810 -48.99 -6.02 30.73
CA GLN A 810 -49.62 -4.84 30.11
C GLN A 810 -48.83 -4.39 28.88
N ILE A 811 -47.50 -4.27 29.00
CA ILE A 811 -46.61 -3.93 27.87
C ILE A 811 -46.73 -4.98 26.75
N ALA A 812 -46.74 -6.27 27.08
CA ALA A 812 -46.90 -7.33 26.09
C ALA A 812 -48.23 -7.22 25.31
N ASN A 813 -49.32 -6.88 25.99
CA ASN A 813 -50.62 -6.68 25.36
C ASN A 813 -50.64 -5.43 24.47
N TYR A 814 -50.03 -4.33 24.95
CA TYR A 814 -49.89 -3.08 24.20
C TYR A 814 -49.11 -3.28 22.89
N LEU A 815 -47.98 -3.99 22.95
CA LEU A 815 -47.19 -4.36 21.78
C LEU A 815 -47.97 -5.26 20.82
N ARG A 816 -48.71 -6.25 21.34
CA ARG A 816 -49.55 -7.14 20.51
C ARG A 816 -50.66 -6.39 19.77
N MET A 817 -51.29 -5.40 20.41
CA MET A 817 -52.29 -4.55 19.76
C MET A 817 -51.67 -3.72 18.62
N ALA A 818 -50.41 -3.34 18.74
CA ALA A 818 -49.68 -2.70 17.63
C ALA A 818 -49.38 -3.69 16.49
N ASP A 819 -49.02 -4.94 16.81
CA ASP A 819 -48.76 -5.98 15.80
C ASP A 819 -50.01 -6.37 15.00
N THR A 820 -51.20 -6.28 15.59
CA THR A 820 -52.48 -6.53 14.90
C THR A 820 -53.03 -5.30 14.17
N GLY A 821 -52.31 -4.17 14.19
CA GLY A 821 -52.73 -2.90 13.59
C GLY A 821 -53.85 -2.18 14.33
N ALA A 822 -54.24 -2.65 15.53
CA ALA A 822 -55.26 -2.01 16.37
C ALA A 822 -54.76 -0.74 17.07
N LEU A 823 -53.45 -0.49 17.07
CA LEU A 823 -52.79 0.67 17.65
C LEU A 823 -51.60 1.11 16.78
N ALA A 824 -51.48 2.41 16.49
CA ALA A 824 -50.33 2.97 15.79
C ALA A 824 -49.19 3.29 16.78
N LEU A 825 -48.08 2.55 16.69
CA LEU A 825 -46.93 2.68 17.59
C LEU A 825 -45.67 3.10 16.82
N ALA A 826 -44.97 4.12 17.31
CA ALA A 826 -43.70 4.56 16.70
C ALA A 826 -42.59 3.51 16.94
N PRO A 827 -41.63 3.33 16.01
CA PRO A 827 -40.53 2.38 16.18
C PRO A 827 -39.73 2.61 17.47
N GLU A 828 -39.41 3.86 17.80
CA GLU A 828 -38.64 4.20 18.99
C GLU A 828 -39.41 3.91 20.28
N GLU A 829 -40.73 4.11 20.24
CA GLU A 829 -41.62 3.77 21.35
C GLU A 829 -41.68 2.25 21.55
N ARG A 830 -41.80 1.48 20.45
CA ARG A 830 -41.77 0.01 20.47
C ARG A 830 -40.48 -0.52 21.06
N GLU A 831 -39.34 -0.03 20.58
CA GLU A 831 -38.02 -0.46 21.05
C GLU A 831 -37.80 -0.13 22.52
N ALA A 832 -38.18 1.08 22.95
CA ALA A 832 -38.09 1.48 24.35
C ALA A 832 -38.96 0.60 25.25
N LEU A 833 -40.19 0.27 24.83
CA LEU A 833 -41.07 -0.63 25.58
C LEU A 833 -40.56 -2.07 25.64
N GLN A 834 -40.03 -2.61 24.54
CA GLN A 834 -39.41 -3.94 24.54
C GLN A 834 -38.18 -4.00 25.43
N GLN A 835 -37.36 -2.93 25.41
CA GLN A 835 -36.20 -2.82 26.29
C GLN A 835 -36.63 -2.71 27.76
N PHE A 836 -37.63 -1.88 28.06
CA PHE A 836 -38.16 -1.74 29.41
C PHE A 836 -38.74 -3.07 29.92
N GLN A 837 -39.47 -3.80 29.06
CA GLN A 837 -40.00 -5.11 29.40
C GLN A 837 -38.89 -6.14 29.72
N ARG A 838 -37.76 -6.10 29.01
CA ARG A 838 -36.57 -6.93 29.32
C ARG A 838 -35.95 -6.53 30.66
N GLU A 839 -35.79 -5.24 30.89
CA GLU A 839 -35.20 -4.68 32.12
C GLU A 839 -36.02 -5.03 33.36
N LEU A 840 -37.35 -5.10 33.23
CA LEU A 840 -38.25 -5.53 34.30
C LEU A 840 -38.10 -7.01 34.70
N GLN A 841 -37.41 -7.84 33.91
CA GLN A 841 -37.12 -9.24 34.24
C GLN A 841 -35.97 -9.39 35.23
N ASP A 842 -35.11 -8.38 35.35
CA ASP A 842 -34.00 -8.36 36.30
C ASP A 842 -34.49 -7.90 37.68
N GLU A 843 -34.23 -8.70 38.72
CA GLU A 843 -34.62 -8.39 40.09
C GLU A 843 -33.94 -7.11 40.63
N GLN A 844 -32.73 -6.78 40.16
CA GLN A 844 -31.92 -5.66 40.65
C GLN A 844 -31.53 -4.66 39.55
N VAL A 845 -32.47 -4.30 38.68
CA VAL A 845 -32.22 -3.26 37.68
C VAL A 845 -31.98 -1.87 38.32
N PRO A 846 -30.87 -1.17 38.00
CA PRO A 846 -30.61 0.17 38.51
C PRO A 846 -31.63 1.20 38.02
N ALA A 847 -32.08 2.10 38.90
CA ALA A 847 -33.03 3.17 38.54
C ALA A 847 -32.53 4.06 37.39
N GLN A 848 -31.22 4.30 37.31
CA GLN A 848 -30.62 5.10 36.24
C GLN A 848 -30.72 4.45 34.86
N GLN A 849 -30.72 3.11 34.81
CA GLN A 849 -30.94 2.36 33.58
C GLN A 849 -32.42 2.46 33.15
N LEU A 850 -33.35 2.26 34.09
CA LEU A 850 -34.78 2.44 33.82
C LEU A 850 -35.10 3.88 33.39
N LEU A 851 -34.47 4.89 34.00
CA LEU A 851 -34.66 6.30 33.64
C LEU A 851 -34.34 6.55 32.17
N ALA A 852 -33.22 6.02 31.67
CA ALA A 852 -32.83 6.18 30.27
C ALA A 852 -33.82 5.49 29.30
N THR A 853 -34.38 4.35 29.68
CA THR A 853 -35.37 3.64 28.87
C THR A 853 -36.74 4.32 28.90
N LEU A 854 -37.18 4.80 30.07
CA LEU A 854 -38.42 5.56 30.25
C LEU A 854 -38.37 6.92 29.54
N GLU A 855 -37.23 7.61 29.56
CA GLU A 855 -37.04 8.86 28.83
C GLU A 855 -37.09 8.63 27.32
N ARG A 856 -36.46 7.56 26.82
CA ARG A 856 -36.58 7.17 25.40
C ARG A 856 -38.02 6.88 25.01
N TRP A 857 -38.77 6.16 25.86
CA TRP A 857 -40.19 5.92 25.63
C TRP A 857 -40.99 7.22 25.61
N ARG A 858 -40.81 8.09 26.61
CA ARG A 858 -41.49 9.39 26.72
C ARG A 858 -41.26 10.27 25.50
N VAL A 859 -40.00 10.39 25.07
CA VAL A 859 -39.63 11.11 23.86
C VAL A 859 -40.25 10.45 22.62
N GLY A 860 -40.30 9.11 22.55
CA GLY A 860 -40.98 8.37 21.47
C GLY A 860 -42.48 8.68 21.38
N VAL A 861 -43.19 8.77 22.52
CA VAL A 861 -44.61 9.16 22.58
C VAL A 861 -44.81 10.57 22.04
N LEU A 862 -43.98 11.52 22.46
CA LEU A 862 -44.05 12.92 22.03
C LEU A 862 -43.71 13.11 20.54
N LEU A 863 -42.80 12.29 20.00
CA LEU A 863 -42.33 12.38 18.61
C LEU A 863 -43.15 11.56 17.61
N SER A 864 -44.19 10.89 18.09
CA SER A 864 -44.95 9.93 17.30
C SER A 864 -45.65 10.48 16.07
N GLN A 865 -46.01 11.77 16.05
CA GLN A 865 -46.52 12.46 14.87
C GLN A 865 -45.54 13.51 14.30
N GLY A 866 -44.39 13.72 14.95
CA GLY A 866 -43.27 14.59 14.52
C GLY A 866 -43.63 16.07 14.27
N GLY A 867 -43.10 17.00 15.07
CA GLY A 867 -43.22 18.43 14.77
C GLY A 867 -42.24 18.91 13.69
N SER A 868 -42.37 20.16 13.26
CA SER A 868 -41.48 20.79 12.28
C SER A 868 -40.42 21.63 13.01
N ALA A 869 -39.14 21.30 12.83
CA ALA A 869 -38.06 21.91 13.61
C ALA A 869 -37.51 23.17 12.95
N LEU A 870 -37.23 23.11 11.66
CA LEU A 870 -36.57 24.17 10.91
C LEU A 870 -37.13 24.25 9.50
N THR A 871 -37.52 25.44 9.06
CA THR A 871 -37.80 25.78 7.67
C THR A 871 -36.65 26.61 7.10
N LEU A 872 -36.03 26.13 6.03
CA LEU A 872 -35.16 26.93 5.15
C LEU A 872 -35.98 27.36 3.94
N ALA A 873 -36.43 28.61 3.92
CA ALA A 873 -37.42 29.06 2.93
C ALA A 873 -36.87 29.16 1.50
N ASP A 874 -35.56 29.37 1.34
CA ASP A 874 -34.91 29.49 0.04
C ASP A 874 -33.51 28.85 0.02
N ALA A 875 -32.88 28.86 -1.16
CA ALA A 875 -31.60 28.22 -1.46
C ALA A 875 -30.46 29.20 -1.75
N ARG A 876 -30.57 30.44 -1.27
CA ARG A 876 -29.62 31.51 -1.60
C ARG A 876 -28.37 31.48 -0.75
N ALA A 877 -28.48 31.02 0.50
CA ALA A 877 -27.40 31.03 1.47
C ALA A 877 -26.37 29.93 1.25
N ASP A 878 -25.11 30.22 1.61
CA ASP A 878 -24.17 29.17 2.02
C ASP A 878 -24.54 28.73 3.44
N THR A 879 -25.16 27.56 3.54
CA THR A 879 -25.75 27.00 4.77
C THR A 879 -24.93 25.83 5.31
N LEU A 880 -24.54 25.91 6.59
CA LEU A 880 -23.95 24.83 7.36
C LEU A 880 -24.85 24.47 8.55
N LEU A 881 -25.36 23.24 8.56
CA LEU A 881 -25.98 22.62 9.73
C LEU A 881 -24.99 21.60 10.27
N ALA A 882 -24.40 21.84 11.44
CA ALA A 882 -23.35 20.99 12.01
C ALA A 882 -23.63 20.58 13.47
N ASP A 883 -23.43 19.30 13.80
CA ASP A 883 -23.42 18.83 15.19
C ASP A 883 -24.76 19.07 15.93
N ASN A 884 -25.89 19.13 15.19
CA ASN A 884 -27.21 19.42 15.76
C ASN A 884 -28.04 18.17 16.02
N LEU A 885 -28.94 18.28 17.00
CA LEU A 885 -29.97 17.29 17.30
C LEU A 885 -31.34 17.86 16.92
N PHE A 886 -31.94 17.33 15.86
CA PHE A 886 -33.28 17.70 15.40
C PHE A 886 -34.30 16.63 15.81
N HIS A 887 -35.06 16.94 16.85
CA HIS A 887 -36.26 16.21 17.26
C HIS A 887 -37.46 16.81 16.52
N GLY A 888 -37.55 16.59 15.21
CA GLY A 888 -38.55 17.17 14.31
C GLY A 888 -38.06 17.20 12.86
N GLN A 889 -38.91 17.62 11.93
CA GLN A 889 -38.61 17.63 10.49
C GLN A 889 -37.87 18.89 10.06
N LEU A 890 -36.93 18.75 9.13
CA LEU A 890 -36.32 19.86 8.41
C LEU A 890 -37.08 20.08 7.10
N ALA A 891 -37.64 21.26 6.88
CA ALA A 891 -38.30 21.64 5.63
C ALA A 891 -37.35 22.49 4.76
N LEU A 892 -37.20 22.07 3.49
CA LEU A 892 -36.40 22.76 2.49
C LEU A 892 -37.31 23.49 1.51
N TYR A 893 -36.88 24.69 1.15
CA TYR A 893 -37.48 25.57 0.15
C TYR A 893 -38.88 26.11 0.52
N GLY A 894 -39.18 26.17 1.82
CA GLY A 894 -40.46 26.62 2.35
C GLY A 894 -41.07 25.64 3.35
N ASP A 895 -42.30 25.92 3.75
CA ASP A 895 -43.04 25.13 4.71
C ASP A 895 -43.58 23.83 4.07
N ALA A 896 -43.47 22.72 4.82
CA ALA A 896 -43.87 21.40 4.38
C ALA A 896 -44.95 20.82 5.30
N SER A 897 -46.13 20.55 4.75
CA SER A 897 -47.24 19.91 5.47
C SER A 897 -47.51 18.48 4.97
N LEU A 898 -47.01 18.14 3.78
CA LEU A 898 -47.12 16.78 3.25
C LEU A 898 -46.33 15.78 4.08
N PRO A 899 -46.90 14.59 4.35
CA PRO A 899 -46.25 13.57 5.17
C PRO A 899 -45.07 12.89 4.45
N GLU A 900 -45.06 12.86 3.11
CA GLU A 900 -43.96 12.34 2.29
C GLU A 900 -44.05 12.82 0.83
N PHE A 901 -42.94 12.70 0.09
CA PHE A 901 -42.93 12.98 -1.33
C PHE A 901 -43.88 12.02 -2.08
N PRO A 902 -44.88 12.52 -2.85
CA PRO A 902 -45.93 11.66 -3.39
C PRO A 902 -45.42 10.60 -4.38
N GLN A 903 -45.61 9.32 -4.05
CA GLN A 903 -45.21 8.21 -4.92
C GLN A 903 -45.84 8.26 -6.32
N ALA A 904 -47.05 8.81 -6.45
CA ALA A 904 -47.72 9.00 -7.73
C ALA A 904 -46.91 9.83 -8.73
N LEU A 905 -45.97 10.67 -8.27
CA LEU A 905 -45.13 11.51 -9.12
C LEU A 905 -43.88 10.78 -9.63
N PHE A 906 -43.49 9.64 -9.06
CA PHE A 906 -42.18 9.01 -9.34
C PHE A 906 -42.02 8.66 -10.82
N GLN A 907 -43.01 7.97 -11.39
CA GLN A 907 -42.95 7.54 -12.80
C GLN A 907 -42.93 8.74 -13.76
N GLY A 908 -43.77 9.75 -13.50
CA GLY A 908 -43.83 10.97 -14.31
C GLY A 908 -42.55 11.79 -14.24
N LEU A 909 -41.97 11.93 -13.04
CA LEU A 909 -40.73 12.64 -12.79
C LEU A 909 -39.54 11.97 -13.49
N SER A 910 -39.40 10.65 -13.32
CA SER A 910 -38.35 9.86 -13.99
C SER A 910 -38.41 10.02 -15.52
N GLN A 911 -39.59 9.86 -16.11
CA GLN A 911 -39.77 9.99 -17.56
C GLN A 911 -39.48 11.41 -18.05
N ALA A 912 -39.93 12.43 -17.30
CA ALA A 912 -39.75 13.82 -17.67
C ALA A 912 -38.27 14.25 -17.65
N LEU A 913 -37.50 13.82 -16.63
CA LEU A 913 -36.07 14.09 -16.52
C LEU A 913 -35.25 13.31 -17.57
N LYS A 914 -35.54 12.01 -17.77
CA LYS A 914 -34.86 11.19 -18.80
C LYS A 914 -35.09 11.72 -20.22
N ALA A 915 -36.27 12.27 -20.50
CA ALA A 915 -36.59 12.87 -21.78
C ALA A 915 -36.05 14.31 -21.95
N GLY A 916 -35.40 14.87 -20.92
CA GLY A 916 -34.94 16.27 -20.91
C GLY A 916 -36.07 17.29 -20.94
N ARG A 917 -37.32 16.88 -20.71
CA ARG A 917 -38.50 17.76 -20.68
C ARG A 917 -38.55 18.59 -19.41
N VAL A 918 -38.02 18.04 -18.32
CA VAL A 918 -37.71 18.76 -17.09
C VAL A 918 -36.19 18.75 -16.92
N SER A 919 -35.61 19.89 -16.56
CA SER A 919 -34.19 20.03 -16.25
C SER A 919 -34.00 20.84 -14.98
N LEU A 920 -32.88 20.67 -14.30
CA LEU A 920 -32.52 21.45 -13.12
C LEU A 920 -31.60 22.60 -13.53
N ALA A 921 -31.79 23.79 -12.97
CA ALA A 921 -30.85 24.90 -13.12
C ALA A 921 -29.89 24.98 -11.92
N HIS A 922 -28.68 25.48 -12.16
CA HIS A 922 -27.72 25.71 -11.09
C HIS A 922 -28.20 26.80 -10.12
N GLY A 923 -28.32 26.43 -8.85
CA GLY A 923 -28.47 27.38 -7.76
C GLY A 923 -27.19 28.16 -7.42
N ASN A 924 -27.31 29.11 -6.50
CA ASN A 924 -26.17 29.87 -5.97
C ASN A 924 -25.71 29.36 -4.59
N GLY A 925 -26.63 29.03 -3.69
CA GLY A 925 -26.30 28.60 -2.33
C GLY A 925 -25.85 27.14 -2.24
N ARG A 926 -25.25 26.79 -1.10
CA ARG A 926 -24.80 25.43 -0.79
C ARG A 926 -25.36 24.98 0.55
N LEU A 927 -25.81 23.75 0.66
CA LEU A 927 -26.26 23.16 1.92
C LEU A 927 -25.29 22.07 2.38
N ARG A 928 -24.73 22.21 3.58
CA ARG A 928 -23.89 21.20 4.22
C ARG A 928 -24.56 20.70 5.49
N LEU A 929 -24.84 19.41 5.54
CA LEU A 929 -25.35 18.71 6.72
C LEU A 929 -24.20 17.85 7.26
N ARG A 930 -23.62 18.22 8.41
CA ARG A 930 -22.51 17.49 9.01
C ARG A 930 -22.82 17.01 10.42
N ASN A 931 -22.68 15.72 10.70
CA ASN A 931 -22.81 15.17 12.05
C ASN A 931 -24.12 15.56 12.78
N ASN A 932 -25.22 15.68 12.03
CA ASN A 932 -26.53 15.96 12.62
C ASN A 932 -27.28 14.66 12.87
N ARG A 933 -28.11 14.64 13.92
CA ARG A 933 -29.18 13.64 14.07
C ARG A 933 -30.49 14.26 13.55
N LEU A 934 -30.90 13.82 12.37
CA LEU A 934 -32.06 14.29 11.62
C LEU A 934 -33.22 13.30 11.77
N ARG A 935 -34.40 13.78 12.18
CA ARG A 935 -35.59 12.92 12.17
C ARG A 935 -36.10 12.70 10.75
N GLY A 936 -36.05 13.72 9.88
CA GLY A 936 -36.37 13.65 8.45
C GLY A 936 -36.16 14.98 7.75
N VAL A 937 -36.20 14.96 6.42
CA VAL A 937 -36.05 16.15 5.56
C VAL A 937 -37.19 16.15 4.53
N ARG A 938 -37.85 17.29 4.34
CA ARG A 938 -39.00 17.46 3.45
C ARG A 938 -38.77 18.56 2.44
N LEU A 939 -39.40 18.42 1.28
CA LEU A 939 -39.58 19.53 0.35
C LEU A 939 -40.88 20.27 0.68
N ALA A 940 -40.87 21.59 0.54
CA ALA A 940 -42.07 22.40 0.70
C ALA A 940 -43.19 21.96 -0.25
N ASP A 941 -44.44 22.12 0.20
CA ASP A 941 -45.61 21.67 -0.56
C ASP A 941 -45.70 22.36 -1.93
N GLU A 942 -45.34 23.66 -1.98
CA GLU A 942 -45.28 24.45 -3.21
C GLU A 942 -44.26 23.86 -4.21
N TRP A 943 -43.15 23.31 -3.72
CA TRP A 943 -42.13 22.69 -4.56
C TRP A 943 -42.59 21.34 -5.11
N VAL A 944 -43.32 20.57 -4.32
CA VAL A 944 -43.96 19.34 -4.80
C VAL A 944 -44.99 19.64 -5.89
N GLN A 945 -45.83 20.66 -5.71
CA GLN A 945 -46.79 21.12 -6.72
C GLN A 945 -46.09 21.65 -7.98
N ARG A 946 -44.99 22.39 -7.81
CA ARG A 946 -44.17 22.88 -8.93
C ARG A 946 -43.60 21.72 -9.74
N ILE A 947 -43.09 20.69 -9.07
CA ILE A 947 -42.59 19.47 -9.73
C ILE A 947 -43.73 18.77 -10.50
N ASP A 948 -44.92 18.60 -9.91
CA ASP A 948 -46.09 18.02 -10.61
C ASP A 948 -46.50 18.83 -11.85
N SER A 949 -46.48 20.17 -11.76
CA SER A 949 -46.76 21.05 -12.90
C SER A 949 -45.71 20.91 -14.01
N LEU A 950 -44.41 20.83 -13.66
CA LEU A 950 -43.32 20.61 -14.62
C LEU A 950 -43.40 19.22 -15.26
N ILE A 951 -43.83 18.20 -14.52
CA ILE A 951 -44.14 16.87 -15.06
C ILE A 951 -45.31 16.93 -16.06
N LYS A 952 -46.17 17.95 -16.06
CA LYS A 952 -47.24 18.07 -17.07
C LYS A 952 -46.82 18.94 -18.25
N ASN A 953 -46.13 20.04 -17.97
CA ASN A 953 -45.92 21.13 -18.94
C ASN A 953 -44.48 21.23 -19.48
N GLY A 954 -43.50 20.57 -18.84
CA GLY A 954 -42.07 20.75 -19.12
C GLY A 954 -41.52 22.10 -18.65
N GLY A 955 -40.20 22.22 -18.58
CA GLY A 955 -39.51 23.44 -18.16
C GLY A 955 -38.27 23.21 -17.30
N VAL A 956 -37.87 24.24 -16.56
CA VAL A 956 -36.68 24.25 -15.72
C VAL A 956 -37.10 24.39 -14.26
N LEU A 957 -36.59 23.49 -13.41
CA LEU A 957 -36.67 23.61 -11.97
C LEU A 957 -35.50 24.46 -11.48
N ASP A 958 -35.75 25.75 -11.28
CA ASP A 958 -34.78 26.73 -10.80
C ASP A 958 -34.94 27.01 -9.30
N GLY A 959 -33.93 27.67 -8.71
CA GLY A 959 -33.95 28.09 -7.31
C GLY A 959 -33.61 27.01 -6.28
N CYS A 960 -33.18 25.82 -6.72
CA CYS A 960 -32.67 24.78 -5.80
C CYS A 960 -31.24 25.09 -5.35
N TYR A 961 -30.72 24.37 -4.34
CA TYR A 961 -29.33 24.52 -3.92
C TYR A 961 -28.36 24.10 -5.04
N ARG A 962 -27.22 24.80 -5.19
CA ARG A 962 -26.14 24.40 -6.11
C ARG A 962 -25.59 23.04 -5.73
N SER A 963 -25.30 22.86 -4.45
CA SER A 963 -24.75 21.61 -3.92
C SER A 963 -25.34 21.31 -2.56
N LEU A 964 -25.75 20.06 -2.33
CA LEU A 964 -26.15 19.54 -1.03
C LEU A 964 -25.21 18.40 -0.64
N VAL A 965 -24.48 18.56 0.47
CA VAL A 965 -23.54 17.56 0.97
C VAL A 965 -23.98 17.13 2.38
N GLY A 966 -24.32 15.85 2.53
CA GLY A 966 -24.56 15.22 3.82
C GLY A 966 -23.38 14.33 4.21
N ASP A 967 -22.76 14.58 5.35
CA ASP A 967 -21.66 13.78 5.88
C ASP A 967 -21.86 13.43 7.36
N ALA A 968 -21.64 12.17 7.71
CA ALA A 968 -21.69 11.64 9.08
C ALA A 968 -23.02 11.90 9.82
N ASN A 969 -24.14 12.04 9.11
CA ASN A 969 -25.45 12.28 9.74
C ASN A 969 -26.11 10.97 10.21
N ILE A 970 -27.06 11.07 11.13
CA ILE A 970 -27.97 9.98 11.52
C ILE A 970 -29.38 10.37 11.06
N ALA A 971 -30.01 9.55 10.23
CA ALA A 971 -31.40 9.71 9.79
C ALA A 971 -32.29 8.70 10.53
N SER A 972 -33.10 9.19 11.47
CA SER A 972 -33.63 8.33 12.54
C SER A 972 -35.04 7.79 12.34
N ALA A 973 -35.95 8.46 11.61
CA ALA A 973 -37.37 8.05 11.66
C ALA A 973 -38.24 8.32 10.40
N LEU A 974 -38.12 9.48 9.77
CA LEU A 974 -38.97 9.96 8.67
C LEU A 974 -38.15 9.99 7.37
N SER A 975 -38.78 10.20 6.21
CA SER A 975 -38.02 10.16 4.95
C SER A 975 -37.12 11.37 4.76
N LEU A 976 -36.13 11.19 3.87
CA LEU A 976 -35.25 12.23 3.40
C LEU A 976 -35.63 12.57 1.96
N ASP A 977 -36.26 13.72 1.79
CA ASP A 977 -36.62 14.29 0.50
C ASP A 977 -35.60 15.39 0.19
N LEU A 978 -34.58 15.05 -0.61
CA LEU A 978 -33.46 15.92 -0.92
C LEU A 978 -33.53 16.36 -2.39
N LEU A 979 -33.36 17.65 -2.61
CA LEU A 979 -33.31 18.26 -3.94
C LEU A 979 -32.12 19.22 -3.96
N ALA A 980 -31.26 19.11 -4.98
CA ALA A 980 -30.17 20.05 -5.26
C ALA A 980 -29.66 19.80 -6.69
N TYR A 981 -28.87 20.72 -7.24
CA TYR A 981 -28.24 20.49 -8.54
C TYR A 981 -27.16 19.39 -8.46
N GLU A 982 -26.18 19.54 -7.56
CA GLU A 982 -25.20 18.52 -7.18
C GLU A 982 -25.52 17.95 -5.78
N LEU A 983 -25.42 16.64 -5.59
CA LEU A 983 -25.71 16.03 -4.31
C LEU A 983 -24.70 14.95 -3.90
N SER A 984 -24.33 14.94 -2.62
CA SER A 984 -23.55 13.85 -2.05
C SER A 984 -24.03 13.45 -0.66
N LEU A 985 -24.08 12.14 -0.41
CA LEU A 985 -24.33 11.56 0.91
C LEU A 985 -23.21 10.59 1.26
N SER A 986 -22.45 10.92 2.30
CA SER A 986 -21.39 10.09 2.85
C SER A 986 -21.64 9.74 4.31
N THR A 987 -21.22 8.53 4.70
CA THR A 987 -21.17 8.06 6.10
C THR A 987 -22.46 8.26 6.91
N THR A 988 -23.62 8.37 6.23
CA THR A 988 -24.90 8.62 6.87
C THR A 988 -25.49 7.29 7.34
N ALA A 989 -25.89 7.23 8.62
CA ALA A 989 -26.54 6.08 9.22
C ALA A 989 -28.06 6.22 9.16
N PHE A 990 -28.73 5.23 8.56
CA PHE A 990 -30.18 5.13 8.45
C PHE A 990 -30.70 4.12 9.47
N GLU A 991 -31.52 4.60 10.42
CA GLU A 991 -32.09 3.78 11.50
C GLU A 991 -33.52 3.29 11.19
N ARG A 992 -34.12 3.70 10.06
CA ARG A 992 -35.49 3.32 9.67
C ARG A 992 -35.55 1.94 8.98
N ASN A 993 -36.68 1.24 9.15
CA ASN A 993 -36.92 -0.11 8.62
C ASN A 993 -37.81 -0.20 7.36
N ASP A 994 -38.30 0.93 6.84
CA ASP A 994 -39.19 0.98 5.66
C ASP A 994 -38.62 1.90 4.56
N ASP A 995 -39.00 1.61 3.31
CA ASP A 995 -38.62 2.33 2.09
C ASP A 995 -39.13 3.79 2.04
N VAL A 996 -38.64 4.54 1.04
CA VAL A 996 -39.14 5.85 0.52
C VAL A 996 -38.31 7.06 0.97
N GLY A 997 -36.99 7.08 0.70
CA GLY A 997 -36.23 8.33 0.58
C GLY A 997 -36.14 8.77 -0.89
N VAL A 998 -36.16 10.08 -1.17
CA VAL A 998 -36.09 10.62 -2.54
C VAL A 998 -34.93 11.59 -2.68
N VAL A 999 -34.17 11.44 -3.76
CA VAL A 999 -33.12 12.37 -4.15
C VAL A 999 -33.33 12.83 -5.58
N ILE A 1000 -33.46 14.14 -5.78
CA ILE A 1000 -33.61 14.76 -7.09
C ILE A 1000 -32.37 15.62 -7.34
N ALA A 1001 -31.53 15.21 -8.31
CA ALA A 1001 -30.31 15.93 -8.65
C ALA A 1001 -29.85 15.65 -10.09
N ASP A 1002 -29.06 16.56 -10.65
CA ASP A 1002 -28.37 16.38 -11.95
C ASP A 1002 -27.14 15.48 -11.81
N GLN A 1003 -26.49 15.50 -10.64
CA GLN A 1003 -25.39 14.61 -10.27
C GLN A 1003 -25.49 14.17 -8.81
N GLY A 1004 -25.17 12.90 -8.52
CA GLY A 1004 -25.29 12.33 -7.18
C GLY A 1004 -24.22 11.28 -6.82
N LYS A 1005 -23.62 11.42 -5.64
CA LYS A 1005 -22.60 10.50 -5.08
C LYS A 1005 -22.97 9.98 -3.70
N TYR A 1006 -22.83 8.67 -3.50
CA TYR A 1006 -23.28 7.99 -2.28
C TYR A 1006 -22.20 7.05 -1.74
N LEU A 1007 -21.57 7.38 -0.61
CA LEU A 1007 -20.33 6.75 -0.16
C LEU A 1007 -20.38 6.30 1.31
N GLY A 1008 -20.20 5.01 1.58
CA GLY A 1008 -19.99 4.52 2.95
C GLY A 1008 -21.18 4.70 3.89
N ASN A 1009 -22.41 4.79 3.36
CA ASN A 1009 -23.61 4.93 4.18
C ASN A 1009 -23.99 3.60 4.86
N PHE A 1010 -24.71 3.66 5.99
CA PHE A 1010 -25.11 2.49 6.76
C PHE A 1010 -26.63 2.38 6.82
N ALA A 1011 -27.17 1.20 6.61
CA ALA A 1011 -28.59 0.89 6.82
C ALA A 1011 -28.71 -0.45 7.54
N HIS A 1012 -29.80 -0.68 8.29
CA HIS A 1012 -30.02 -1.92 9.04
C HIS A 1012 -30.97 -2.91 8.33
N ASN A 1013 -31.77 -2.43 7.36
CA ASN A 1013 -32.71 -3.20 6.56
C ASN A 1013 -32.67 -2.74 5.09
N ASP A 1014 -33.39 -3.43 4.19
CA ASP A 1014 -33.51 -3.09 2.76
C ASP A 1014 -34.22 -1.74 2.58
N PHE A 1015 -33.49 -0.65 2.76
CA PHE A 1015 -33.99 0.72 2.52
C PHE A 1015 -33.73 1.11 1.06
N ARG A 1016 -34.76 1.59 0.36
CA ARG A 1016 -34.67 2.14 -0.99
C ARG A 1016 -34.59 3.67 -0.99
N LEU A 1017 -33.51 4.17 -1.57
CA LEU A 1017 -33.32 5.59 -1.90
C LEU A 1017 -33.52 5.77 -3.41
N PHE A 1018 -34.57 6.50 -3.81
CA PHE A 1018 -34.90 6.73 -5.22
C PHE A 1018 -34.17 7.95 -5.75
N ALA A 1019 -33.26 7.74 -6.71
CA ALA A 1019 -32.48 8.78 -7.35
C ALA A 1019 -33.11 9.17 -8.69
N PHE A 1020 -33.49 10.44 -8.82
CA PHE A 1020 -34.06 11.03 -10.04
C PHE A 1020 -33.07 12.04 -10.64
N GLY A 1021 -32.93 12.01 -11.96
CA GLY A 1021 -32.15 12.98 -12.74
C GLY A 1021 -30.70 12.58 -13.02
N HIS A 1022 -30.17 11.54 -12.37
CA HIS A 1022 -28.79 11.08 -12.56
C HIS A 1022 -28.63 9.57 -12.36
N VAL A 1023 -27.48 9.05 -12.81
CA VAL A 1023 -27.05 7.68 -12.49
C VAL A 1023 -26.26 7.75 -11.17
N PRO A 1024 -26.69 7.05 -10.10
CA PRO A 1024 -26.06 7.16 -8.79
C PRO A 1024 -24.68 6.49 -8.76
N GLU A 1025 -23.63 7.24 -8.47
CA GLU A 1025 -22.30 6.70 -8.15
C GLU A 1025 -22.31 6.21 -6.69
N LYS A 1026 -22.22 4.89 -6.49
CA LYS A 1026 -22.37 4.26 -5.16
C LYS A 1026 -21.20 3.35 -4.78
N PHE A 1027 -20.66 3.52 -3.57
CA PHE A 1027 -19.57 2.69 -3.04
C PHE A 1027 -19.74 2.45 -1.53
N GLY A 1028 -19.68 1.19 -1.09
CA GLY A 1028 -19.60 0.84 0.35
C GLY A 1028 -20.84 1.15 1.20
N ASN A 1029 -22.05 1.21 0.65
CA ASN A 1029 -23.26 1.69 1.35
C ASN A 1029 -24.03 0.64 2.18
N GLY A 1030 -23.38 -0.43 2.65
CA GLY A 1030 -24.07 -1.50 3.39
C GLY A 1030 -25.31 -2.06 2.63
N PRO A 1031 -26.44 -2.30 3.31
CA PRO A 1031 -27.70 -2.76 2.67
C PRO A 1031 -28.57 -1.62 2.09
N LEU A 1032 -28.04 -0.40 1.95
CA LEU A 1032 -28.77 0.72 1.35
C LEU A 1032 -28.92 0.55 -0.17
N ASN A 1033 -30.15 0.34 -0.64
CA ASN A 1033 -30.49 0.14 -2.05
C ASN A 1033 -30.78 1.47 -2.74
N ILE A 1034 -29.78 2.04 -3.40
CA ILE A 1034 -29.97 3.25 -4.22
C ILE A 1034 -30.44 2.84 -5.62
N VAL A 1035 -31.69 3.20 -5.94
CA VAL A 1035 -32.41 2.83 -7.16
C VAL A 1035 -32.46 4.05 -8.08
N ALA A 1036 -31.83 3.93 -9.24
CA ALA A 1036 -32.00 4.92 -10.31
C ALA A 1036 -33.42 4.79 -10.87
N ALA A 1037 -34.25 5.82 -10.69
CA ALA A 1037 -35.65 5.81 -11.05
C ALA A 1037 -35.86 6.26 -12.49
#